data_AF-A0A3D4HBZ5-F1
#
_entry.id   AF-A0A3D4HBZ5-F1
#
_cell.length_a   1.000
_cell.length_b   1.000
_cell.length_c   1.000
_cell.angle_alpha   90.00
_cell.angle_beta   90.00
_cell.angle_gamma   90.00
#
_symmetry.space_group_name_H-M   'P 1'
#
loop_
_entity.id
_entity.type
_entity.pdbx_description
1 polymer ?
#
loop_
_entity_poly.entity_id
_entity_poly.type
_entity_poly.pdbx_seq_one_letter_code
_entity_poly.pdbx_strand_id
1 'polypeptide(L)'
;DHLRNSYSDNFNTRLQGIRILGFRADQADRPIHAEIGNALKDPEARCRQAAAIAILDALDSSQASNLVSLLAKESDRMVFYSGWQALRAVATTQELTSYLEHEQSGVRLAALLALLESRPSSIGAIVPLLEDSDPKVSAIARSFLEKSGVIEPELQESESELFSGIPFGRFVKNIHVASGRDYQVSPETIKYGVQMYTDDSILLTDYGEPFLGLSFIRGFNQDAWSTGENFLSFELPTATTVFVAHDEDMRESRPDWLTNNFERYRSRGLRGTAKSYRVYNKDFPTGRVSLGGNLVDPNSRAPVNYFVVLKPHSLEAPESPTTVDTVVAALEEGDIDRGEWLFLGREGAGCWTCHQVDGQGRAYGPDLSTIGERDNARHWIESILDPNAIVTEGYATQSISTSDGASYTGVLAEESDLILSLRQVTGEVARIRKSNITSRSSSHSSLMPSFASTLAVQDVADLVAYLRDLTTANKIADGFRYDLSQNELAITYGGKTIATYVMKDPAIPRPYFKNLKTPDGIQVTRNHPPIEGVDATDHPHYHPGLWMAFGDISGHDFWRNKAAIRHQRFVKEPRIENGRLSFAVENSLLGENGEAIGSLVSRFSLERIADGFFLSWGEEYTSADEPLIFGDEEEMGLGVRMATPLTEKATGRIRSNRGLETAKTTWGQEAEWCDYSGTTEGFHAGIAIFAHPDNFRSSWWHNRNYGLMVANAFGREAMKQGDRSAVTAGNSESLRMRYGIYFHSREEQVNPELLDQIYEEKMLNL
;
A
#
# COMPACT_ATOMS: atom_id res chain seq x y z
N ASP A 1 15.65 -44.58 -53.40
CA ASP A 1 14.76 -45.75 -53.59
C ASP A 1 13.78 -46.00 -52.45
N HIS A 2 14.15 -45.95 -51.16
CA HIS A 2 13.18 -46.15 -50.05
C HIS A 2 12.13 -45.04 -49.85
N LEU A 3 12.26 -43.88 -50.49
CA LEU A 3 11.23 -42.82 -50.48
C LEU A 3 10.22 -42.97 -51.63
N ARG A 4 10.41 -43.93 -52.56
CA ARG A 4 9.57 -44.06 -53.77
C ARG A 4 8.56 -45.22 -53.76
N ASN A 5 8.59 -46.14 -52.79
CA ASN A 5 7.70 -47.31 -52.79
C ASN A 5 7.02 -47.54 -51.43
N SER A 6 5.71 -47.27 -51.40
CA SER A 6 4.59 -47.97 -50.71
C SER A 6 4.79 -48.71 -49.36
N TYR A 7 5.74 -48.28 -48.53
CA TYR A 7 5.78 -48.51 -47.07
C TYR A 7 5.87 -47.17 -46.31
N SER A 8 5.25 -46.13 -46.86
CA SER A 8 5.45 -44.71 -46.49
C SER A 8 4.81 -44.26 -45.17
N ASP A 9 4.14 -45.13 -44.43
CA ASP A 9 3.40 -44.72 -43.22
C ASP A 9 4.24 -44.76 -41.93
N ASN A 10 5.45 -45.34 -41.95
CA ASN A 10 6.26 -45.39 -40.73
C ASN A 10 6.98 -44.05 -40.49
N PHE A 11 6.42 -43.25 -39.60
CA PHE A 11 6.99 -42.00 -39.05
C PHE A 11 8.50 -42.09 -38.78
N ASN A 12 8.97 -43.17 -38.14
CA ASN A 12 10.37 -43.32 -37.77
C ASN A 12 11.29 -43.42 -38.99
N THR A 13 10.85 -44.10 -40.06
CA THR A 13 11.64 -44.22 -41.29
C THR A 13 11.80 -42.87 -41.98
N ARG A 14 10.73 -42.05 -42.02
CA ARG A 14 10.79 -40.69 -42.58
C ARG A 14 11.74 -39.81 -41.76
N LEU A 15 11.58 -39.81 -40.44
CA LEU A 15 12.44 -39.04 -39.53
C LEU A 15 13.92 -39.40 -39.65
N GLN A 16 14.25 -40.71 -39.65
CA GLN A 16 15.64 -41.15 -39.79
C GLN A 16 16.18 -40.88 -41.19
N GLY A 17 15.35 -40.99 -42.23
CA GLY A 17 15.71 -40.62 -43.60
C GLY A 17 16.12 -39.15 -43.70
N ILE A 18 15.34 -38.24 -43.12
CA ILE A 18 15.64 -36.79 -43.07
C ILE A 18 16.97 -36.55 -42.35
N ARG A 19 17.18 -37.16 -41.18
CA ARG A 19 18.43 -37.02 -40.41
C ARG A 19 19.65 -37.54 -41.16
N ILE A 20 19.54 -38.68 -41.84
CA ILE A 20 20.64 -39.24 -42.65
C ILE A 20 20.97 -38.32 -43.82
N LEU A 21 19.95 -37.76 -44.49
CA LEU A 21 20.15 -36.81 -45.58
C LEU A 21 20.81 -35.51 -45.08
N GLY A 22 20.37 -34.99 -43.93
CA GLY A 22 20.97 -33.81 -43.30
C GLY A 22 22.42 -34.03 -42.91
N PHE A 23 22.71 -35.12 -42.19
CA PHE A 23 24.07 -35.50 -41.80
C PHE A 23 25.00 -35.66 -43.02
N ARG A 24 24.51 -36.19 -44.13
CA ARG A 24 25.30 -36.33 -45.36
C ARG A 24 25.58 -34.99 -46.05
N ALA A 25 24.66 -34.02 -45.96
CA ALA A 25 24.88 -32.69 -46.50
C ALA A 25 25.99 -31.97 -45.72
N ASP A 26 25.88 -31.98 -44.39
CA ASP A 26 26.88 -31.41 -43.45
C ASP A 26 28.28 -32.01 -43.64
N GLN A 27 28.41 -33.34 -43.65
CA GLN A 27 29.72 -34.00 -43.67
C GLN A 27 30.42 -34.00 -45.04
N ALA A 28 29.69 -33.75 -46.14
CA ALA A 28 30.22 -33.94 -47.49
C ALA A 28 30.35 -32.65 -48.31
N ASP A 29 30.02 -31.48 -47.74
CA ASP A 29 29.93 -30.20 -48.46
C ASP A 29 29.12 -30.33 -49.77
N ARG A 30 28.00 -31.07 -49.68
CA ARG A 30 27.10 -31.33 -50.80
C ARG A 30 25.82 -30.53 -50.63
N PRO A 31 25.21 -30.03 -51.73
CA PRO A 31 23.93 -29.34 -51.66
C PRO A 31 22.87 -30.23 -51.02
N ILE A 32 21.97 -29.61 -50.25
CA ILE A 32 20.96 -30.33 -49.51
C ILE A 32 20.04 -31.08 -50.48
N HIS A 33 19.69 -32.32 -50.14
CA HIS A 33 18.81 -33.10 -51.01
C HIS A 33 17.43 -32.43 -51.09
N ALA A 34 16.86 -32.28 -52.28
CA ALA A 34 15.59 -31.55 -52.51
C ALA A 34 14.42 -32.03 -51.62
N GLU A 35 14.43 -33.31 -51.22
CA GLU A 35 13.44 -33.89 -50.31
C GLU A 35 13.45 -33.29 -48.90
N ILE A 36 14.55 -32.65 -48.46
CA ILE A 36 14.58 -31.96 -47.16
C ILE A 36 13.67 -30.72 -47.19
N GLY A 37 13.65 -29.97 -48.29
CA GLY A 37 12.69 -28.87 -48.47
C GLY A 37 11.24 -29.35 -48.47
N ASN A 38 10.96 -30.53 -49.05
CA ASN A 38 9.63 -31.15 -48.99
C ASN A 38 9.25 -31.58 -47.57
N ALA A 39 10.21 -32.07 -46.78
CA ALA A 39 9.99 -32.52 -45.41
C ALA A 39 9.57 -31.40 -44.45
N LEU A 40 9.81 -30.13 -44.79
CA LEU A 40 9.24 -28.97 -44.06
C LEU A 40 7.71 -28.93 -44.14
N LYS A 41 7.07 -29.70 -45.05
CA LYS A 41 5.61 -29.80 -45.19
C LYS A 41 5.05 -31.11 -44.61
N ASP A 42 5.88 -31.93 -43.96
CA ASP A 42 5.43 -33.20 -43.38
C ASP A 42 4.37 -32.95 -42.28
N PRO A 43 3.29 -33.74 -42.20
CA PRO A 43 2.27 -33.57 -41.15
C PRO A 43 2.86 -33.72 -39.73
N GLU A 44 3.96 -34.46 -39.57
CA GLU A 44 4.59 -34.71 -38.27
C GLU A 44 5.61 -33.62 -37.92
N ALA A 45 5.41 -32.95 -36.77
CA ALA A 45 6.27 -31.86 -36.30
C ALA A 45 7.74 -32.27 -36.19
N ARG A 46 8.02 -33.49 -35.70
CA ARG A 46 9.40 -33.99 -35.58
C ARG A 46 10.12 -34.13 -36.92
N CYS A 47 9.39 -34.44 -38.01
CA CYS A 47 9.96 -34.48 -39.35
C CYS A 47 10.28 -33.07 -39.85
N ARG A 48 9.37 -32.12 -39.67
CA ARG A 48 9.60 -30.70 -40.03
C ARG A 48 10.77 -30.11 -39.24
N GLN A 49 10.86 -30.40 -37.94
CA GLN A 49 11.98 -29.96 -37.10
C GLN A 49 13.32 -30.52 -37.59
N ALA A 50 13.37 -31.82 -37.89
CA ALA A 50 14.58 -32.46 -38.40
C ALA A 50 15.01 -31.87 -39.76
N ALA A 51 14.06 -31.49 -40.61
CA ALA A 51 14.34 -30.82 -41.87
C ALA A 51 14.89 -29.41 -41.67
N ALA A 52 14.33 -28.62 -40.75
CA ALA A 52 14.83 -27.29 -40.41
C ALA A 52 16.26 -27.34 -39.84
N ILE A 53 16.55 -28.30 -38.95
CA ILE A 53 17.90 -28.53 -38.41
C ILE A 53 18.88 -28.92 -39.53
N ALA A 54 18.47 -29.82 -40.43
CA ALA A 54 19.32 -30.21 -41.56
C ALA A 54 19.68 -29.02 -42.48
N ILE A 55 18.77 -28.05 -42.65
CA ILE A 55 19.04 -26.82 -43.40
C ILE A 55 19.99 -25.90 -42.63
N LEU A 56 19.79 -25.76 -41.31
CA LEU A 56 20.67 -24.99 -40.44
C LEU A 56 22.11 -25.53 -40.45
N ASP A 57 22.28 -26.84 -40.33
CA ASP A 57 23.59 -27.48 -40.33
C ASP A 57 24.29 -27.34 -41.70
N ALA A 58 23.53 -27.50 -42.80
CA ALA A 58 24.07 -27.39 -44.16
C ALA A 58 24.29 -25.95 -44.66
N LEU A 59 23.76 -24.95 -43.96
CA LEU A 59 23.80 -23.52 -44.34
C LEU A 59 23.33 -23.24 -45.78
N ASP A 60 22.36 -24.01 -46.28
CA ASP A 60 21.90 -23.93 -47.68
C ASP A 60 20.89 -22.78 -47.91
N SER A 61 21.38 -21.65 -48.42
CA SER A 61 20.58 -20.46 -48.73
C SER A 61 19.49 -20.67 -49.78
N SER A 62 19.57 -21.72 -50.60
CA SER A 62 18.50 -22.04 -51.56
C SER A 62 17.17 -22.41 -50.88
N GLN A 63 17.20 -22.74 -49.58
CA GLN A 63 16.04 -23.17 -48.80
C GLN A 63 15.34 -22.04 -48.02
N ALA A 64 15.84 -20.80 -48.08
CA ALA A 64 15.26 -19.67 -47.34
C ALA A 64 13.75 -19.49 -47.61
N SER A 65 13.32 -19.60 -48.86
CA SER A 65 11.90 -19.49 -49.25
C SER A 65 11.02 -20.62 -48.68
N ASN A 66 11.56 -21.83 -48.56
CA ASN A 66 10.86 -22.96 -47.97
C ASN A 66 10.74 -22.78 -46.44
N LEU A 67 11.75 -22.22 -45.78
CA LEU A 67 11.70 -21.87 -44.36
C LEU A 67 10.68 -20.76 -44.08
N VAL A 68 10.62 -19.71 -44.91
CA VAL A 68 9.57 -18.68 -44.81
C VAL A 68 8.18 -19.30 -44.95
N SER A 69 8.00 -20.21 -45.91
CA SER A 69 6.73 -20.92 -46.11
C SER A 69 6.32 -21.79 -44.91
N LEU A 70 7.30 -22.42 -44.24
CA LEU A 70 7.08 -23.15 -42.98
C LEU A 70 6.63 -22.18 -41.87
N LEU A 71 7.41 -21.13 -41.64
CA LEU A 71 7.21 -20.18 -40.54
C LEU A 71 5.92 -19.38 -40.66
N ALA A 72 5.40 -19.20 -41.87
CA ALA A 72 4.12 -18.57 -42.12
C ALA A 72 2.93 -19.29 -41.46
N LYS A 73 3.03 -20.60 -41.18
CA LYS A 73 1.89 -21.42 -40.74
C LYS A 73 2.19 -22.34 -39.57
N GLU A 74 3.44 -22.37 -39.09
CA GLU A 74 3.87 -23.33 -38.08
C GLU A 74 3.33 -22.97 -36.68
N SER A 75 2.70 -23.94 -36.02
CA SER A 75 2.16 -23.80 -34.66
C SER A 75 2.97 -24.57 -33.62
N ASP A 76 3.80 -25.54 -34.02
CA ASP A 76 4.68 -26.26 -33.10
C ASP A 76 5.88 -25.39 -32.72
N ARG A 77 6.02 -25.16 -31.40
CA ARG A 77 7.05 -24.27 -30.84
C ARG A 77 8.48 -24.72 -31.15
N MET A 78 8.74 -26.02 -31.15
CA MET A 78 10.09 -26.57 -31.38
C MET A 78 10.47 -26.50 -32.86
N VAL A 79 9.49 -26.74 -33.75
CA VAL A 79 9.67 -26.56 -35.20
C VAL A 79 9.89 -25.09 -35.52
N PHE A 80 9.05 -24.20 -34.99
CA PHE A 80 9.18 -22.76 -35.20
C PHE A 80 10.55 -22.25 -34.75
N TYR A 81 11.00 -22.66 -33.54
CA TYR A 81 12.33 -22.31 -33.02
C TYR A 81 13.46 -22.72 -33.97
N SER A 82 13.43 -23.98 -34.42
CA SER A 82 14.45 -24.52 -35.33
C SER A 82 14.38 -23.84 -36.71
N GLY A 83 13.18 -23.51 -37.17
CA GLY A 83 12.93 -22.86 -38.46
C GLY A 83 13.47 -21.44 -38.54
N TRP A 84 13.25 -20.60 -37.51
CA TRP A 84 13.77 -19.23 -37.56
C TRP A 84 15.28 -19.18 -37.33
N GLN A 85 15.84 -20.11 -36.54
CA GLN A 85 17.29 -20.27 -36.40
C GLN A 85 17.94 -20.67 -37.73
N ALA A 86 17.32 -21.61 -38.46
CA ALA A 86 17.73 -21.96 -39.83
C ALA A 86 17.63 -20.74 -40.76
N LEU A 87 16.50 -20.00 -40.71
CA LEU A 87 16.29 -18.82 -41.54
C LEU A 87 17.36 -17.74 -41.28
N ARG A 88 17.71 -17.50 -40.01
CA ARG A 88 18.78 -16.58 -39.63
C ARG A 88 20.11 -16.95 -40.26
N ALA A 89 20.44 -18.25 -40.27
CA ALA A 89 21.72 -18.73 -40.75
C ALA A 89 21.86 -18.64 -42.28
N VAL A 90 20.74 -18.71 -43.01
CA VAL A 90 20.75 -18.86 -44.48
C VAL A 90 20.22 -17.64 -45.25
N ALA A 91 19.48 -16.74 -44.59
CA ALA A 91 18.98 -15.49 -45.19
C ALA A 91 19.93 -14.31 -44.90
N THR A 92 20.00 -13.37 -45.84
CA THR A 92 20.75 -12.12 -45.66
C THR A 92 20.00 -11.15 -44.74
N THR A 93 20.73 -10.21 -44.11
CA THR A 93 20.13 -9.14 -43.30
C THR A 93 19.11 -8.32 -44.09
N GLN A 94 19.33 -8.13 -45.40
CA GLN A 94 18.40 -7.41 -46.28
C GLN A 94 17.08 -8.18 -46.47
N GLU A 95 17.15 -9.50 -46.68
CA GLU A 95 15.97 -10.37 -46.77
C GLU A 95 15.24 -10.45 -45.44
N LEU A 96 15.96 -10.60 -44.32
CA LEU A 96 15.33 -10.59 -43.00
C LEU A 96 14.63 -9.26 -42.71
N THR A 97 15.20 -8.14 -43.15
CA THR A 97 14.57 -6.82 -42.99
C THR A 97 13.29 -6.72 -43.82
N SER A 98 13.28 -7.22 -45.06
CA SER A 98 12.06 -7.20 -45.88
C SER A 98 10.95 -8.11 -45.34
N TYR A 99 11.32 -9.18 -44.63
CA TYR A 99 10.37 -10.08 -43.97
C TYR A 99 9.66 -9.47 -42.75
N LEU A 100 10.13 -8.34 -42.20
CA LEU A 100 9.40 -7.62 -41.16
C LEU A 100 8.06 -7.04 -41.67
N GLU A 101 7.91 -6.84 -42.98
CA GLU A 101 6.68 -6.33 -43.60
C GLU A 101 5.77 -7.46 -44.14
N HIS A 102 6.10 -8.72 -43.86
CA HIS A 102 5.38 -9.86 -44.42
C HIS A 102 3.95 -9.99 -43.88
N GLU A 103 2.99 -10.41 -44.71
CA GLU A 103 1.56 -10.53 -44.32
C GLU A 103 1.31 -11.47 -43.14
N GLN A 104 2.07 -12.58 -43.07
CA GLN A 104 1.96 -13.60 -42.01
C GLN A 104 2.82 -13.25 -40.79
N SER A 105 2.21 -13.23 -39.61
CA SER A 105 2.89 -12.83 -38.37
C SER A 105 4.01 -13.76 -37.95
N GLY A 106 3.90 -15.06 -38.22
CA GLY A 106 4.97 -16.03 -37.96
C GLY A 106 6.27 -15.73 -38.72
N VAL A 107 6.17 -15.16 -39.93
CA VAL A 107 7.34 -14.73 -40.71
C VAL A 107 7.94 -13.45 -40.13
N ARG A 108 7.10 -12.46 -39.78
CA ARG A 108 7.56 -11.22 -39.12
C ARG A 108 8.27 -11.53 -37.80
N LEU A 109 7.70 -12.42 -36.98
CA LEU A 109 8.27 -12.88 -35.72
C LEU A 109 9.64 -13.56 -35.93
N ALA A 110 9.72 -14.48 -36.88
CA ALA A 110 10.96 -15.19 -37.17
C ALA A 110 12.06 -14.24 -37.68
N ALA A 111 11.71 -13.30 -38.55
CA ALA A 111 12.61 -12.28 -39.06
C ALA A 111 13.11 -11.33 -37.96
N LEU A 112 12.19 -10.88 -37.09
CA LEU A 112 12.52 -10.06 -35.93
C LEU A 112 13.53 -10.78 -35.03
N LEU A 113 13.23 -12.01 -34.61
CA LEU A 113 14.12 -12.85 -33.77
C LEU A 113 15.50 -13.07 -34.42
N ALA A 114 15.52 -13.37 -35.73
CA ALA A 114 16.76 -13.54 -36.48
C ALA A 114 17.61 -12.26 -36.47
N LEU A 115 16.99 -11.09 -36.67
CA LEU A 115 17.67 -9.79 -36.61
C LEU A 115 18.18 -9.46 -35.21
N LEU A 116 17.42 -9.77 -34.15
CA LEU A 116 17.84 -9.51 -32.76
C LEU A 116 19.20 -10.17 -32.44
N GLU A 117 19.39 -11.41 -32.88
CA GLU A 117 20.64 -12.12 -32.66
C GLU A 117 21.77 -11.69 -33.62
N SER A 118 21.42 -11.11 -34.78
CA SER A 118 22.38 -10.75 -35.82
C SER A 118 22.90 -9.30 -35.71
N ARG A 119 22.44 -8.54 -34.70
CA ARG A 119 22.66 -7.09 -34.50
C ARG A 119 22.28 -6.27 -35.75
N PRO A 120 21.02 -5.83 -35.88
CA PRO A 120 20.55 -5.21 -37.11
C PRO A 120 21.31 -3.91 -37.38
N SER A 121 21.75 -3.73 -38.63
CA SER A 121 22.40 -2.49 -39.09
C SER A 121 21.45 -1.29 -39.17
N SER A 122 20.14 -1.52 -39.06
CA SER A 122 19.11 -0.48 -39.00
C SER A 122 18.02 -0.84 -37.99
N ILE A 123 18.22 -0.48 -36.72
CA ILE A 123 17.21 -0.65 -35.65
C ILE A 123 15.90 0.09 -36.01
N GLY A 124 15.98 1.14 -36.84
CA GLY A 124 14.81 1.89 -37.32
C GLY A 124 13.78 1.04 -38.08
N ALA A 125 14.19 -0.06 -38.71
CA ALA A 125 13.27 -0.96 -39.41
C ALA A 125 12.34 -1.74 -38.47
N ILE A 126 12.64 -1.80 -37.17
CA ILE A 126 11.85 -2.52 -36.16
C ILE A 126 10.77 -1.62 -35.54
N VAL A 127 10.92 -0.29 -35.63
CA VAL A 127 9.97 0.69 -35.03
C VAL A 127 8.52 0.48 -35.50
N PRO A 128 8.22 0.23 -36.79
CA PRO A 128 6.85 -0.02 -37.23
C PRO A 128 6.18 -1.24 -36.57
N LEU A 129 6.98 -2.21 -36.09
CA LEU A 129 6.45 -3.40 -35.42
C LEU A 129 5.90 -3.11 -34.02
N LEU A 130 6.11 -1.91 -33.46
CA LEU A 130 5.43 -1.51 -32.24
C LEU A 130 3.90 -1.54 -32.38
N GLU A 131 3.39 -1.29 -33.60
CA GLU A 131 1.98 -1.32 -33.94
C GLU A 131 1.56 -2.63 -34.65
N ASP A 132 2.37 -3.69 -34.54
CA ASP A 132 2.06 -4.96 -35.18
C ASP A 132 0.75 -5.57 -34.65
N SER A 133 -0.06 -6.09 -35.56
CA SER A 133 -1.35 -6.72 -35.24
C SER A 133 -1.22 -8.04 -34.47
N ASP A 134 -0.06 -8.69 -34.52
CA ASP A 134 0.25 -9.85 -33.68
C ASP A 134 0.93 -9.41 -32.37
N PRO A 135 0.30 -9.67 -31.21
CA PRO A 135 0.79 -9.17 -29.93
C PRO A 135 2.16 -9.73 -29.53
N LYS A 136 2.58 -10.89 -30.06
CA LYS A 136 3.92 -11.44 -29.77
C LYS A 136 4.98 -10.66 -30.53
N VAL A 137 4.69 -10.24 -31.76
CA VAL A 137 5.62 -9.47 -32.60
C VAL A 137 5.83 -8.09 -31.98
N SER A 138 4.75 -7.39 -31.63
CA SER A 138 4.84 -6.06 -31.02
C SER A 138 5.49 -6.07 -29.64
N ALA A 139 5.21 -7.07 -28.80
CA ALA A 139 5.86 -7.21 -27.49
C ALA A 139 7.38 -7.44 -27.60
N ILE A 140 7.83 -8.29 -28.53
CA ILE A 140 9.26 -8.56 -28.74
C ILE A 140 9.96 -7.35 -29.36
N ALA A 141 9.32 -6.67 -30.32
CA ALA A 141 9.84 -5.46 -30.95
C ALA A 141 10.04 -4.35 -29.91
N ARG A 142 9.05 -4.14 -29.04
CA ARG A 142 9.11 -3.20 -27.92
C ARG A 142 10.26 -3.53 -26.97
N SER A 143 10.32 -4.77 -26.47
CA SER A 143 11.39 -5.20 -25.55
C SER A 143 12.79 -4.96 -26.13
N PHE A 144 12.95 -5.15 -27.45
CA PHE A 144 14.22 -4.89 -28.12
C PHE A 144 14.53 -3.40 -28.26
N LEU A 145 13.56 -2.57 -28.63
CA LEU A 145 13.74 -1.13 -28.79
C LEU A 145 14.01 -0.43 -27.46
N GLU A 146 13.39 -0.88 -26.37
CA GLU A 146 13.66 -0.43 -25.00
C GLU A 146 15.09 -0.77 -24.58
N LYS A 147 15.51 -2.03 -24.75
CA LYS A 147 16.90 -2.48 -24.46
C LYS A 147 17.94 -1.77 -25.32
N SER A 148 17.55 -1.32 -26.51
CA SER A 148 18.41 -0.57 -27.43
C SER A 148 18.42 0.93 -27.15
N GLY A 149 17.60 1.43 -26.21
CA GLY A 149 17.48 2.85 -25.86
C GLY A 149 16.81 3.71 -26.94
N VAL A 150 16.08 3.09 -27.89
CA VAL A 150 15.38 3.81 -28.97
C VAL A 150 14.03 4.33 -28.52
N ILE A 151 13.39 3.64 -27.59
CA ILE A 151 12.15 4.07 -26.93
C ILE A 151 12.31 3.93 -25.42
N GLU A 152 11.58 4.73 -24.65
CA GLU A 152 11.51 4.58 -23.20
C GLU A 152 10.75 3.30 -22.82
N PRO A 153 11.15 2.60 -21.74
CA PRO A 153 10.42 1.43 -21.25
C PRO A 153 8.97 1.78 -20.95
N GLU A 154 8.04 1.11 -21.63
CA GLU A 154 6.63 1.20 -21.28
C GLU A 154 6.44 0.45 -19.96
N LEU A 155 5.85 1.10 -18.97
CA LEU A 155 5.45 0.45 -17.71
C LEU A 155 4.54 -0.72 -18.08
N GLN A 156 5.02 -1.96 -17.96
CA GLN A 156 4.20 -3.14 -18.21
C GLN A 156 3.06 -3.20 -17.18
N GLU A 157 1.87 -2.78 -17.58
CA GLU A 157 0.63 -2.90 -16.80
C GLU A 157 0.31 -4.35 -16.42
N SER A 158 0.87 -5.36 -17.12
CA SER A 158 0.54 -6.77 -16.93
C SER A 158 1.06 -7.41 -15.63
N GLU A 159 2.19 -6.97 -15.08
CA GLU A 159 2.61 -7.41 -13.73
C GLU A 159 1.79 -6.68 -12.65
N SER A 160 1.46 -5.41 -12.90
CA SER A 160 0.60 -4.60 -12.03
C SER A 160 -0.80 -5.22 -11.84
N GLU A 161 -1.41 -5.75 -12.91
CA GLU A 161 -2.72 -6.41 -12.83
C GLU A 161 -2.69 -7.73 -12.06
N LEU A 162 -1.62 -8.54 -12.19
CA LEU A 162 -1.45 -9.81 -11.48
C LEU A 162 -1.34 -9.64 -9.95
N PHE A 163 -0.88 -8.47 -9.50
CA PHE A 163 -0.68 -8.14 -8.09
C PHE A 163 -1.66 -7.08 -7.57
N SER A 164 -2.56 -6.58 -8.42
CA SER A 164 -3.65 -5.70 -8.02
C SER A 164 -4.67 -6.48 -7.17
N GLY A 165 -4.94 -5.99 -5.96
CA GLY A 165 -5.93 -6.60 -5.06
C GLY A 165 -5.43 -7.78 -4.21
N ILE A 166 -4.12 -8.04 -4.14
CA ILE A 166 -3.56 -8.93 -3.11
C ILE A 166 -3.62 -8.18 -1.78
N PRO A 167 -4.27 -8.72 -0.74
CA PRO A 167 -4.24 -8.11 0.58
C PRO A 167 -2.84 -8.13 1.16
N PHE A 168 -2.31 -6.97 1.53
CA PHE A 168 -1.04 -6.89 2.25
C PHE A 168 -1.35 -7.03 3.73
N GLY A 169 -1.36 -8.28 4.22
CA GLY A 169 -1.42 -8.52 5.66
C GLY A 169 -0.26 -7.79 6.36
N ARG A 170 -0.51 -7.31 7.58
CA ARG A 170 0.52 -6.65 8.42
C ARG A 170 1.58 -7.66 8.84
N PHE A 171 2.49 -8.01 7.93
CA PHE A 171 3.47 -9.08 8.16
C PHE A 171 4.50 -8.73 9.24
N VAL A 172 4.78 -7.44 9.44
CA VAL A 172 5.74 -6.98 10.44
C VAL A 172 5.09 -5.95 11.34
N LYS A 173 5.40 -6.04 12.64
CA LYS A 173 4.90 -5.13 13.67
C LYS A 173 6.01 -4.41 14.40
N ASN A 174 5.60 -3.39 15.17
CA ASN A 174 6.45 -2.69 16.12
C ASN A 174 7.78 -2.23 15.49
N ILE A 175 7.69 -1.73 14.25
CA ILE A 175 8.83 -1.19 13.54
C ILE A 175 9.27 0.07 14.28
N HIS A 176 10.47 0.03 14.82
CA HIS A 176 11.11 1.13 15.51
C HIS A 176 12.43 1.43 14.83
N VAL A 177 12.64 2.71 14.51
CA VAL A 177 13.85 3.21 13.86
C VAL A 177 14.45 4.29 14.73
N ALA A 178 15.75 4.20 15.00
CA ALA A 178 16.45 5.15 15.86
C ALA A 178 16.44 6.60 15.31
N SER A 179 16.25 6.77 13.99
CA SER A 179 16.07 8.09 13.37
C SER A 179 14.70 8.72 13.64
N GLY A 180 13.73 7.96 14.18
CA GLY A 180 12.35 8.40 14.36
C GLY A 180 11.49 8.37 13.09
N ARG A 181 12.07 8.01 11.93
CA ARG A 181 11.37 7.94 10.66
C ARG A 181 10.43 6.74 10.58
N ASP A 182 9.31 6.92 9.89
CA ASP A 182 8.23 5.94 9.82
C ASP A 182 8.50 4.86 8.75
N TYR A 183 9.31 3.86 9.10
CA TYR A 183 9.51 2.71 8.23
C TYR A 183 8.26 1.84 8.26
N GLN A 184 7.74 1.53 7.08
CA GLN A 184 6.54 0.71 6.96
C GLN A 184 6.81 -0.52 6.10
N VAL A 185 6.07 -1.60 6.33
CA VAL A 185 5.98 -2.67 5.33
C VAL A 185 5.39 -2.07 4.07
N SER A 186 6.07 -2.24 2.95
CA SER A 186 5.61 -1.70 1.68
C SER A 186 4.21 -2.25 1.33
N PRO A 187 3.28 -1.40 0.86
CA PRO A 187 2.00 -1.83 0.30
C PRO A 187 2.16 -2.45 -1.09
N GLU A 188 3.39 -2.63 -1.57
CA GLU A 188 3.74 -3.32 -2.79
C GLU A 188 4.78 -4.40 -2.48
N THR A 189 4.75 -5.52 -3.20
CA THR A 189 5.80 -6.53 -3.12
C THR A 189 6.99 -6.17 -4.01
N ILE A 190 8.09 -6.90 -3.86
CA ILE A 190 9.18 -6.87 -4.82
C ILE A 190 8.66 -7.21 -6.23
N LYS A 191 8.80 -6.25 -7.15
CA LYS A 191 8.49 -6.36 -8.58
C LYS A 191 9.33 -5.33 -9.35
N TYR A 192 9.34 -5.42 -10.67
CA TYR A 192 10.05 -4.43 -11.48
C TYR A 192 9.43 -3.04 -11.31
N GLY A 193 10.28 -2.03 -11.16
CA GLY A 193 9.88 -0.64 -11.00
C GLY A 193 9.40 -0.26 -9.59
N VAL A 194 9.39 -1.18 -8.61
CA VAL A 194 8.96 -0.82 -7.25
C VAL A 194 9.92 0.16 -6.60
N GLN A 195 9.39 1.18 -5.93
CA GLN A 195 10.19 2.19 -5.23
C GLN A 195 10.85 1.59 -3.97
N MET A 196 12.17 1.69 -3.87
CA MET A 196 12.93 1.03 -2.78
C MET A 196 12.90 1.82 -1.46
N TYR A 197 12.82 3.15 -1.52
CA TYR A 197 12.80 4.03 -0.35
C TYR A 197 11.65 5.02 -0.43
N THR A 198 11.16 5.47 0.72
CA THR A 198 10.02 6.41 0.78
C THR A 198 10.35 7.80 0.24
N ASP A 199 11.60 8.25 0.39
CA ASP A 199 12.09 9.60 0.12
C ASP A 199 13.03 9.71 -1.10
N ASP A 200 13.14 8.65 -1.91
CA ASP A 200 14.06 8.60 -3.05
C ASP A 200 13.43 7.94 -4.28
N SER A 201 13.85 8.35 -5.48
CA SER A 201 13.32 7.86 -6.76
C SER A 201 14.01 6.60 -7.28
N ILE A 202 14.85 5.94 -6.47
CA ILE A 202 15.44 4.64 -6.83
C ILE A 202 14.34 3.58 -6.95
N LEU A 203 14.15 3.11 -8.17
CA LEU A 203 13.24 1.99 -8.50
C LEU A 203 14.05 0.71 -8.66
N LEU A 204 13.50 -0.42 -8.23
CA LEU A 204 14.10 -1.74 -8.44
C LEU A 204 14.02 -2.14 -9.92
N THR A 205 15.15 -2.47 -10.53
CA THR A 205 15.26 -2.78 -11.97
C THR A 205 15.76 -4.20 -12.26
N ASP A 206 16.35 -4.87 -11.27
CA ASP A 206 16.77 -6.27 -11.39
C ASP A 206 16.64 -6.97 -10.04
N TYR A 207 16.00 -8.13 -10.06
CA TYR A 207 15.81 -9.02 -8.93
C TYR A 207 15.83 -10.46 -9.44
N GLY A 208 16.52 -11.34 -8.71
CA GLY A 208 16.51 -12.78 -8.97
C GLY A 208 15.51 -13.52 -8.09
N GLU A 209 15.42 -14.83 -8.27
CA GLU A 209 14.82 -15.72 -7.27
C GLU A 209 15.65 -15.69 -5.96
N PRO A 210 15.01 -15.68 -4.78
CA PRO A 210 13.58 -15.85 -4.52
C PRO A 210 12.83 -14.51 -4.28
N PHE A 211 13.31 -13.38 -4.80
CA PHE A 211 12.83 -12.07 -4.34
C PHE A 211 11.48 -11.65 -4.89
N LEU A 212 11.11 -12.09 -6.10
CA LEU A 212 9.86 -11.69 -6.75
C LEU A 212 8.65 -12.01 -5.84
N GLY A 213 7.82 -10.99 -5.58
CA GLY A 213 6.61 -11.14 -4.79
C GLY A 213 6.81 -11.13 -3.28
N LEU A 214 8.03 -10.97 -2.78
CA LEU A 214 8.28 -10.87 -1.33
C LEU A 214 7.90 -9.49 -0.77
N SER A 215 7.51 -9.48 0.51
CA SER A 215 7.35 -8.27 1.31
C SER A 215 8.71 -7.64 1.65
N PHE A 216 8.73 -6.32 1.83
CA PHE A 216 9.93 -5.59 2.24
C PHE A 216 9.55 -4.42 3.14
N ILE A 217 10.50 -4.00 3.99
CA ILE A 217 10.37 -2.78 4.80
C ILE A 217 10.87 -1.62 3.96
N ARG A 218 9.99 -0.67 3.63
CA ARG A 218 10.35 0.53 2.88
C ARG A 218 10.91 1.57 3.83
N GLY A 219 12.23 1.69 3.82
CA GLY A 219 12.97 2.64 4.63
C GLY A 219 13.14 4.01 3.97
N PHE A 220 13.98 4.84 4.59
CA PHE A 220 14.36 6.15 4.08
C PHE A 220 15.83 6.15 3.67
N ASN A 221 16.12 6.69 2.50
CA ASN A 221 17.46 6.84 1.98
C ASN A 221 18.25 7.91 2.76
N GLN A 222 17.57 8.90 3.35
CA GLN A 222 18.18 9.86 4.28
C GLN A 222 18.84 9.19 5.51
N ASP A 223 18.50 7.95 5.84
CA ASP A 223 19.15 7.19 6.91
C ASP A 223 20.42 6.46 6.45
N ALA A 224 20.93 6.77 5.25
CA ALA A 224 22.19 6.21 4.73
C ALA A 224 23.39 6.45 5.66
N TRP A 225 23.35 7.48 6.49
CA TRP A 225 24.39 7.82 7.47
C TRP A 225 24.15 7.23 8.87
N SER A 226 23.16 6.36 9.03
CA SER A 226 22.85 5.72 10.31
C SER A 226 24.01 4.90 10.85
N THR A 227 24.16 4.88 12.17
CA THR A 227 25.19 4.12 12.90
C THR A 227 24.58 3.47 14.15
N GLY A 228 25.34 2.61 14.84
CA GLY A 228 24.92 1.95 16.07
C GLY A 228 24.39 0.52 15.85
N GLU A 229 24.20 -0.23 16.94
CA GLU A 229 23.85 -1.65 16.91
C GLU A 229 22.33 -1.93 16.83
N ASN A 230 21.50 -0.95 17.20
CA ASN A 230 20.03 -1.08 17.26
C ASN A 230 19.37 0.08 16.51
N PHE A 231 19.59 0.14 15.20
CA PHE A 231 19.04 1.21 14.37
C PHE A 231 17.61 0.90 13.93
N LEU A 232 17.33 -0.33 13.48
CA LEU A 232 16.01 -0.77 13.03
C LEU A 232 15.63 -2.03 13.81
N SER A 233 14.51 -2.01 14.52
CA SER A 233 13.96 -3.19 15.17
C SER A 233 12.50 -3.40 14.79
N PHE A 234 12.05 -4.64 14.73
CA PHE A 234 10.69 -5.01 14.36
C PHE A 234 10.34 -6.43 14.82
N GLU A 235 9.07 -6.81 14.80
CA GLU A 235 8.59 -8.13 15.23
C GLU A 235 8.04 -8.95 14.08
N LEU A 236 8.46 -10.21 14.03
CA LEU A 236 8.06 -11.20 13.04
C LEU A 236 7.04 -12.18 13.64
N PRO A 237 5.88 -12.41 12.98
CA PRO A 237 4.87 -13.37 13.44
C PRO A 237 5.26 -14.83 13.13
N THR A 238 6.21 -15.05 12.23
CA THR A 238 6.67 -16.38 11.83
C THR A 238 8.17 -16.39 11.58
N ALA A 239 8.77 -17.58 11.60
CA ALA A 239 10.16 -17.76 11.21
C ALA A 239 10.38 -17.23 9.78
N THR A 240 11.39 -16.38 9.62
CA THR A 240 11.60 -15.57 8.41
C THR A 240 13.08 -15.45 8.11
N THR A 241 13.45 -15.65 6.85
CA THR A 241 14.75 -15.23 6.33
C THR A 241 14.70 -13.72 6.07
N VAL A 242 15.49 -12.95 6.82
CA VAL A 242 15.65 -11.50 6.62
C VAL A 242 16.83 -11.28 5.69
N PHE A 243 16.56 -10.61 4.56
CA PHE A 243 17.57 -10.18 3.61
C PHE A 243 17.88 -8.71 3.80
N VAL A 244 19.17 -8.38 3.89
CA VAL A 244 19.67 -7.00 3.93
C VAL A 244 20.49 -6.76 2.67
N ALA A 245 19.98 -5.89 1.80
CA ALA A 245 20.62 -5.44 0.59
C ALA A 245 21.36 -4.13 0.87
N HIS A 246 22.69 -4.20 0.91
CA HIS A 246 23.59 -3.08 1.26
C HIS A 246 24.33 -2.59 0.01
N ASP A 247 24.58 -1.29 -0.12
CA ASP A 247 25.19 -0.70 -1.32
C ASP A 247 26.50 -1.42 -1.69
N GLU A 248 26.55 -1.96 -2.91
CA GLU A 248 27.69 -2.70 -3.44
C GLU A 248 28.96 -1.84 -3.60
N ASP A 249 28.83 -0.50 -3.60
CA ASP A 249 29.94 0.46 -3.62
C ASP A 249 30.60 0.61 -2.23
N MET A 250 29.91 0.25 -1.14
CA MET A 250 30.38 0.42 0.25
C MET A 250 31.21 -0.77 0.77
N ARG A 251 31.92 -1.48 -0.11
CA ARG A 251 32.52 -2.79 0.24
C ARG A 251 33.48 -2.74 1.43
N GLU A 252 34.19 -1.62 1.59
CA GLU A 252 35.20 -1.37 2.62
C GLU A 252 34.63 -0.75 3.90
N SER A 253 33.38 -0.25 3.87
CA SER A 253 32.72 0.45 4.99
C SER A 253 31.48 -0.29 5.51
N ARG A 254 31.36 -1.59 5.22
CA ARG A 254 30.25 -2.42 5.68
C ARG A 254 30.26 -2.60 7.19
N PRO A 255 29.10 -2.57 7.85
CA PRO A 255 29.03 -2.70 9.29
C PRO A 255 29.28 -4.13 9.77
N ASP A 256 29.95 -4.24 10.92
CA ASP A 256 30.34 -5.52 11.52
C ASP A 256 29.12 -6.38 11.89
N TRP A 257 28.02 -5.76 12.32
CA TRP A 257 26.79 -6.49 12.62
C TRP A 257 26.27 -7.25 11.40
N LEU A 258 26.48 -6.71 10.19
CA LEU A 258 26.04 -7.32 8.94
C LEU A 258 27.00 -8.43 8.51
N THR A 259 28.32 -8.19 8.55
CA THR A 259 29.32 -9.15 8.07
C THR A 259 29.60 -10.30 9.03
N ASN A 260 29.43 -10.08 10.34
CA ASN A 260 29.66 -11.12 11.36
C ASN A 260 28.42 -11.97 11.62
N ASN A 261 27.21 -11.43 11.44
CA ASN A 261 25.98 -12.13 11.81
C ASN A 261 25.12 -12.59 10.63
N PHE A 262 25.37 -12.09 9.41
CA PHE A 262 24.63 -12.51 8.22
C PHE A 262 25.53 -13.24 7.23
N GLU A 263 24.94 -14.21 6.53
CA GLU A 263 25.61 -14.89 5.44
C GLU A 263 25.47 -14.11 4.13
N ARG A 264 26.50 -14.13 3.30
CA ARG A 264 26.41 -13.50 1.98
C ARG A 264 25.56 -14.35 1.04
N TYR A 265 24.51 -13.75 0.50
CA TYR A 265 23.67 -14.38 -0.51
C TYR A 265 24.40 -14.43 -1.86
N ARG A 266 24.49 -15.62 -2.48
CA ARG A 266 25.39 -15.90 -3.62
C ARG A 266 24.78 -15.66 -5.01
N SER A 267 23.53 -15.20 -5.12
CA SER A 267 22.90 -14.87 -6.41
C SER A 267 23.41 -13.54 -6.99
N ARG A 268 22.96 -13.20 -8.21
CA ARG A 268 22.96 -11.78 -8.63
C ARG A 268 22.12 -11.02 -7.60
N GLY A 269 22.72 -10.03 -6.92
CA GLY A 269 22.05 -9.20 -5.90
C GLY A 269 20.94 -8.34 -6.50
N LEU A 270 20.40 -7.41 -5.71
CA LEU A 270 19.36 -6.48 -6.20
C LEU A 270 19.99 -5.32 -6.95
N ARG A 271 19.33 -4.79 -7.98
CA ARG A 271 19.71 -3.53 -8.63
C ARG A 271 18.53 -2.59 -8.69
N GLY A 272 18.80 -1.33 -8.39
CA GLY A 272 17.91 -0.22 -8.68
C GLY A 272 18.41 0.64 -9.83
N THR A 273 17.63 1.64 -10.21
CA THR A 273 17.92 2.60 -11.30
C THR A 273 19.27 3.28 -11.16
N ALA A 274 19.70 3.62 -9.93
CA ALA A 274 20.97 4.30 -9.67
C ALA A 274 22.04 3.42 -9.02
N LYS A 275 21.67 2.25 -8.46
CA LYS A 275 22.53 1.52 -7.51
C LYS A 275 22.44 0.00 -7.62
N SER A 276 23.53 -0.67 -7.28
CA SER A 276 23.58 -2.13 -7.14
C SER A 276 23.79 -2.48 -5.68
N TYR A 277 23.18 -3.58 -5.23
CA TYR A 277 23.22 -3.99 -3.84
C TYR A 277 23.81 -5.38 -3.68
N ARG A 278 24.65 -5.52 -2.66
CA ARG A 278 25.09 -6.80 -2.14
C ARG A 278 24.09 -7.29 -1.11
N VAL A 279 23.60 -8.51 -1.28
CA VAL A 279 22.58 -9.07 -0.40
C VAL A 279 23.22 -10.01 0.63
N TYR A 280 22.77 -9.88 1.88
CA TYR A 280 23.08 -10.75 3.00
C TYR A 280 21.79 -11.30 3.58
N ASN A 281 21.82 -12.49 4.17
CA ASN A 281 20.64 -13.13 4.72
C ASN A 281 20.93 -13.81 6.06
N LYS A 282 19.91 -13.86 6.91
CA LYS A 282 19.91 -14.59 8.18
C LYS A 282 18.49 -15.06 8.48
N ASP A 283 18.36 -16.28 9.00
CA ASP A 283 17.10 -16.78 9.51
C ASP A 283 16.84 -16.29 10.92
N PHE A 284 15.62 -15.81 11.15
CA PHE A 284 15.12 -15.41 12.46
C PHE A 284 13.91 -16.27 12.82
N PRO A 285 13.79 -16.72 14.08
CA PRO A 285 12.53 -17.29 14.57
C PRO A 285 11.47 -16.19 14.69
N THR A 286 10.23 -16.58 15.00
CA THR A 286 9.18 -15.66 15.47
C THR A 286 9.70 -14.77 16.61
N GLY A 287 9.32 -13.49 16.60
CA GLY A 287 9.66 -12.52 17.62
C GLY A 287 10.51 -11.35 17.10
N ARG A 288 11.22 -10.69 18.01
CA ARG A 288 11.92 -9.43 17.75
C ARG A 288 13.20 -9.62 16.93
N VAL A 289 13.35 -8.81 15.89
CA VAL A 289 14.57 -8.60 15.09
C VAL A 289 15.16 -7.23 15.42
N SER A 290 16.48 -7.13 15.47
CA SER A 290 17.21 -5.87 15.58
C SER A 290 18.35 -5.85 14.57
N LEU A 291 18.47 -4.76 13.81
CA LEU A 291 19.48 -4.48 12.80
C LEU A 291 20.20 -3.19 13.17
N GLY A 292 21.52 -3.15 12.96
CA GLY A 292 22.33 -1.95 13.20
C GLY A 292 22.25 -0.93 12.06
N GLY A 293 22.92 0.21 12.26
CA GLY A 293 22.99 1.29 11.28
C GLY A 293 23.78 0.90 10.03
N ASN A 294 23.59 1.70 8.97
CA ASN A 294 24.17 1.46 7.66
C ASN A 294 25.70 1.59 7.61
N LEU A 295 26.28 2.37 8.53
CA LEU A 295 27.71 2.69 8.59
C LEU A 295 28.38 2.29 9.92
N VAL A 296 29.69 2.04 9.85
CA VAL A 296 30.58 1.95 11.04
C VAL A 296 31.04 3.34 11.48
N ASP A 297 31.49 4.17 10.53
CA ASP A 297 31.93 5.56 10.77
C ASP A 297 30.99 6.51 10.01
N PRO A 298 30.32 7.45 10.69
CA PRO A 298 29.41 8.40 10.04
C PRO A 298 30.09 9.32 9.02
N ASN A 299 31.42 9.43 9.05
CA ASN A 299 32.20 10.19 8.05
C ASN A 299 32.53 9.39 6.78
N SER A 300 32.16 8.10 6.74
CA SER A 300 32.28 7.28 5.54
C SER A 300 31.36 7.80 4.44
N ARG A 301 31.77 7.63 3.18
CA ARG A 301 30.92 7.99 2.05
C ARG A 301 29.71 7.04 2.01
N ALA A 302 28.52 7.56 2.27
CA ALA A 302 27.28 6.82 2.13
C ALA A 302 26.44 7.26 0.94
N PRO A 303 26.31 6.44 -0.12
CA PRO A 303 25.50 6.85 -1.25
C PRO A 303 24.01 6.57 -1.04
N VAL A 304 23.67 5.44 -0.43
CA VAL A 304 22.29 5.03 -0.13
C VAL A 304 22.20 4.17 1.13
N ASN A 305 21.01 4.11 1.74
CA ASN A 305 20.72 3.24 2.88
C ASN A 305 20.63 1.77 2.44
N TYR A 306 20.58 0.83 3.40
CA TYR A 306 20.28 -0.57 3.10
C TYR A 306 18.78 -0.80 2.92
N PHE A 307 18.44 -1.86 2.20
CA PHE A 307 17.08 -2.27 1.88
C PHE A 307 16.76 -3.65 2.47
N VAL A 308 15.62 -3.79 3.16
CA VAL A 308 15.27 -5.01 3.92
C VAL A 308 14.14 -5.77 3.26
N VAL A 309 14.41 -6.99 2.80
CA VAL A 309 13.42 -7.90 2.17
C VAL A 309 13.17 -9.07 3.10
N LEU A 310 11.92 -9.52 3.17
CA LEU A 310 11.47 -10.53 4.12
C LEU A 310 10.93 -11.74 3.37
N LYS A 311 11.48 -12.92 3.68
CA LYS A 311 10.99 -14.18 3.16
C LYS A 311 10.50 -15.06 4.31
N PRO A 312 9.19 -15.13 4.56
CA PRO A 312 8.64 -16.09 5.50
C PRO A 312 9.09 -17.51 5.12
N HIS A 313 9.36 -18.34 6.12
CA HIS A 313 9.59 -19.76 5.89
C HIS A 313 8.30 -20.42 5.42
N SER A 314 8.43 -21.43 4.56
CA SER A 314 7.28 -22.20 4.10
C SER A 314 6.62 -22.91 5.28
N LEU A 315 5.29 -22.98 5.26
CA LEU A 315 4.53 -23.73 6.25
C LEU A 315 4.96 -25.21 6.24
N GLU A 316 5.17 -25.77 7.43
CA GLU A 316 5.57 -27.15 7.60
C GLU A 316 4.35 -28.06 7.63
N ALA A 317 4.33 -29.07 6.76
CA ALA A 317 3.28 -30.08 6.79
C ALA A 317 3.37 -30.89 8.09
N PRO A 318 2.24 -31.17 8.77
CA PRO A 318 2.26 -31.92 10.01
C PRO A 318 2.63 -33.39 9.79
N GLU A 319 3.29 -34.02 10.77
CA GLU A 319 3.69 -35.44 10.71
C GLU A 319 2.47 -36.39 10.62
N SER A 320 1.33 -35.96 11.16
CA SER A 320 0.04 -36.65 11.08
C SER A 320 -1.07 -35.63 10.79
N PRO A 321 -2.18 -36.02 10.14
CA PRO A 321 -3.26 -35.09 9.84
C PRO A 321 -3.73 -34.31 11.07
N THR A 322 -3.78 -32.99 10.94
CA THR A 322 -4.33 -32.08 11.95
C THR A 322 -5.80 -32.42 12.18
N THR A 323 -6.22 -32.53 13.44
CA THR A 323 -7.58 -32.94 13.82
C THR A 323 -8.32 -31.82 14.53
N VAL A 324 -9.65 -31.88 14.49
CA VAL A 324 -10.51 -30.89 15.15
C VAL A 324 -10.16 -30.76 16.64
N ASP A 325 -10.06 -31.88 17.36
CA ASP A 325 -9.82 -31.86 18.81
C ASP A 325 -8.43 -31.32 19.16
N THR A 326 -7.39 -31.61 18.35
CA THR A 326 -6.05 -31.05 18.58
C THR A 326 -6.01 -29.54 18.39
N VAL A 327 -6.74 -29.01 17.40
CA VAL A 327 -6.80 -27.55 17.18
C VAL A 327 -7.62 -26.87 18.26
N VAL A 328 -8.74 -27.47 18.67
CA VAL A 328 -9.56 -26.93 19.77
C VAL A 328 -8.74 -26.78 21.05
N ALA A 329 -7.85 -27.72 21.35
CA ALA A 329 -6.95 -27.63 22.50
C ALA A 329 -5.91 -26.50 22.39
N ALA A 330 -5.46 -26.17 21.17
CA ALA A 330 -4.45 -25.13 20.92
C ALA A 330 -5.06 -23.71 20.76
N LEU A 331 -6.38 -23.59 20.65
CA LEU A 331 -7.06 -22.31 20.38
C LEU A 331 -6.84 -21.21 21.42
N GLU A 332 -6.54 -21.57 22.67
CA GLU A 332 -6.24 -20.58 23.73
C GLU A 332 -4.89 -19.90 23.49
N GLU A 333 -3.98 -20.54 22.77
CA GLU A 333 -2.66 -20.03 22.40
C GLU A 333 -2.65 -19.41 20.99
N GLY A 334 -3.82 -19.28 20.36
CA GLY A 334 -3.94 -18.77 18.99
C GLY A 334 -3.51 -17.29 18.88
N ASP A 335 -2.56 -17.02 17.99
CA ASP A 335 -2.06 -15.69 17.65
C ASP A 335 -2.89 -15.09 16.50
N ILE A 336 -3.63 -14.02 16.81
CA ILE A 336 -4.52 -13.33 15.86
C ILE A 336 -3.72 -12.75 14.67
N ASP A 337 -2.51 -12.26 14.93
CA ASP A 337 -1.71 -11.56 13.94
C ASP A 337 -1.05 -12.54 12.97
N ARG A 338 -0.55 -13.64 13.51
CA ARG A 338 -0.11 -14.77 12.69
C ARG A 338 -1.29 -15.34 11.89
N GLY A 339 -2.48 -15.39 12.48
CA GLY A 339 -3.72 -15.78 11.81
C GLY A 339 -4.10 -14.88 10.64
N GLU A 340 -4.02 -13.56 10.81
CA GLU A 340 -4.25 -12.58 9.74
C GLU A 340 -3.23 -12.79 8.59
N TRP A 341 -1.95 -12.96 8.91
CA TRP A 341 -0.93 -13.25 7.91
C TRP A 341 -1.16 -14.60 7.21
N LEU A 342 -1.53 -15.66 7.93
CA LEU A 342 -1.88 -16.94 7.31
C LEU A 342 -3.05 -16.78 6.34
N PHE A 343 -4.01 -15.92 6.66
CA PHE A 343 -5.19 -15.68 5.84
C PHE A 343 -4.90 -14.84 4.60
N LEU A 344 -4.23 -13.69 4.76
CA LEU A 344 -4.02 -12.66 3.74
C LEU A 344 -2.66 -12.77 3.02
N GLY A 345 -1.67 -13.37 3.67
CA GLY A 345 -0.31 -13.49 3.16
C GLY A 345 -0.20 -14.42 1.97
N ARG A 346 0.66 -14.06 1.02
CA ARG A 346 0.96 -14.88 -0.17
C ARG A 346 1.63 -16.20 0.22
N GLU A 347 2.54 -16.16 1.17
CA GLU A 347 3.27 -17.31 1.70
C GLU A 347 2.51 -18.02 2.84
N GLY A 348 1.32 -17.52 3.20
CA GLY A 348 0.43 -18.11 4.20
C GLY A 348 -0.41 -19.28 3.65
N ALA A 349 -1.56 -19.52 4.26
CA ALA A 349 -2.51 -20.56 3.86
C ALA A 349 -3.30 -20.20 2.58
N GLY A 350 -3.24 -18.93 2.13
CA GLY A 350 -3.85 -18.49 0.88
C GLY A 350 -5.38 -18.40 0.92
N CYS A 351 -5.98 -18.27 2.10
CA CYS A 351 -7.44 -18.18 2.26
C CYS A 351 -8.05 -17.00 1.48
N TRP A 352 -7.33 -15.89 1.36
CA TRP A 352 -7.73 -14.70 0.58
C TRP A 352 -7.98 -14.96 -0.91
N THR A 353 -7.42 -16.05 -1.47
CA THR A 353 -7.61 -16.40 -2.89
C THR A 353 -9.05 -16.78 -3.19
N CYS A 354 -9.80 -17.20 -2.16
CA CYS A 354 -11.20 -17.57 -2.26
C CYS A 354 -12.10 -16.72 -1.38
N HIS A 355 -11.63 -16.25 -0.22
CA HIS A 355 -12.46 -15.53 0.74
C HIS A 355 -12.13 -14.05 0.80
N GLN A 356 -13.15 -13.27 1.20
CA GLN A 356 -13.03 -11.83 1.38
C GLN A 356 -13.18 -11.45 2.87
N VAL A 357 -12.40 -10.47 3.31
CA VAL A 357 -12.53 -9.80 4.62
C VAL A 357 -12.39 -8.30 4.38
N ASP A 358 -13.41 -7.50 4.73
CA ASP A 358 -13.45 -6.04 4.57
C ASP A 358 -13.09 -5.55 3.17
N GLY A 359 -13.59 -6.24 2.14
CA GLY A 359 -13.27 -5.89 0.77
C GLY A 359 -11.94 -6.49 0.26
N GLN A 360 -11.09 -7.00 1.15
CA GLN A 360 -9.78 -7.58 0.79
C GLN A 360 -9.89 -9.08 0.49
N GLY A 361 -9.26 -9.52 -0.60
CA GLY A 361 -9.32 -10.90 -1.11
C GLY A 361 -10.32 -11.03 -2.25
N ARG A 362 -10.68 -12.28 -2.60
CA ARG A 362 -11.63 -12.54 -3.70
C ARG A 362 -12.97 -12.99 -3.15
N ALA A 363 -14.05 -12.53 -3.76
CA ALA A 363 -15.41 -12.88 -3.36
C ALA A 363 -15.87 -14.24 -3.94
N TYR A 364 -14.99 -15.25 -4.01
CA TYR A 364 -15.34 -16.55 -4.62
C TYR A 364 -16.12 -17.45 -3.66
N GLY A 365 -15.62 -17.59 -2.44
CA GLY A 365 -16.26 -18.22 -1.30
C GLY A 365 -17.04 -17.22 -0.43
N PRO A 366 -17.55 -17.67 0.72
CA PRO A 366 -18.22 -16.82 1.70
C PRO A 366 -17.39 -15.60 2.11
N ASP A 367 -18.06 -14.46 2.25
CA ASP A 367 -17.51 -13.29 2.91
C ASP A 367 -17.36 -13.59 4.41
N LEU A 368 -16.12 -13.49 4.92
CA LEU A 368 -15.77 -13.81 6.29
C LEU A 368 -15.66 -12.58 7.18
N SER A 369 -16.03 -11.40 6.68
CA SER A 369 -15.90 -10.12 7.39
C SER A 369 -16.61 -10.08 8.75
N THR A 370 -17.64 -10.89 8.96
CA THR A 370 -18.37 -10.94 10.24
C THR A 370 -18.53 -12.38 10.72
N ILE A 371 -17.64 -13.27 10.28
CA ILE A 371 -17.78 -14.70 10.55
C ILE A 371 -17.77 -15.00 12.05
N GLY A 372 -17.05 -14.21 12.84
CA GLY A 372 -16.99 -14.31 14.31
C GLY A 372 -18.36 -14.22 15.00
N GLU A 373 -19.40 -13.72 14.32
CA GLU A 373 -20.75 -13.58 14.86
C GLU A 373 -21.70 -14.74 14.49
N ARG A 374 -21.35 -15.55 13.47
CA ARG A 374 -22.33 -16.39 12.77
C ARG A 374 -22.11 -17.89 12.90
N ASP A 375 -21.09 -18.31 13.65
CA ASP A 375 -20.73 -19.72 13.85
C ASP A 375 -19.89 -19.92 15.12
N ASN A 376 -19.45 -21.16 15.37
CA ASN A 376 -18.53 -21.46 16.45
C ASN A 376 -17.19 -21.99 15.92
N ALA A 377 -16.12 -21.83 16.72
CA ALA A 377 -14.77 -22.18 16.34
C ALA A 377 -14.61 -23.64 15.88
N ARG A 378 -15.37 -24.58 16.47
CA ARG A 378 -15.32 -26.00 16.06
C ARG A 378 -15.78 -26.19 14.62
N HIS A 379 -16.83 -25.48 14.20
CA HIS A 379 -17.31 -25.52 12.82
C HIS A 379 -16.30 -24.94 11.83
N TRP A 380 -15.62 -23.84 12.17
CA TRP A 380 -14.57 -23.29 11.31
C TRP A 380 -13.39 -24.25 11.17
N ILE A 381 -12.96 -24.86 12.29
CA ILE A 381 -11.89 -25.87 12.27
C ILE A 381 -12.29 -27.05 11.37
N GLU A 382 -13.50 -27.58 11.52
CA GLU A 382 -13.99 -28.67 10.67
C GLU A 382 -14.05 -28.25 9.20
N SER A 383 -14.47 -27.02 8.89
CA SER A 383 -14.53 -26.50 7.52
C SER A 383 -13.14 -26.34 6.89
N ILE A 384 -12.12 -25.97 7.68
CA ILE A 384 -10.73 -25.86 7.22
C ILE A 384 -10.10 -27.24 6.98
N LEU A 385 -10.38 -28.21 7.86
CA LEU A 385 -9.78 -29.53 7.81
C LEU A 385 -10.52 -30.48 6.84
N ASP A 386 -11.84 -30.42 6.78
CA ASP A 386 -12.72 -31.22 5.92
C ASP A 386 -13.84 -30.38 5.28
N PRO A 387 -13.52 -29.58 4.24
CA PRO A 387 -14.49 -28.71 3.58
C PRO A 387 -15.61 -29.46 2.83
N ASN A 388 -15.54 -30.79 2.71
CA ASN A 388 -16.61 -31.61 2.11
C ASN A 388 -17.61 -32.15 3.14
N ALA A 389 -17.33 -32.03 4.44
CA ALA A 389 -18.24 -32.48 5.50
C ALA A 389 -19.56 -31.71 5.46
N ILE A 390 -19.49 -30.39 5.25
CA ILE A 390 -20.64 -29.49 5.12
C ILE A 390 -20.31 -28.43 4.08
N VAL A 391 -21.08 -28.38 2.98
CA VAL A 391 -20.98 -27.31 1.97
C VAL A 391 -22.06 -26.27 2.26
N THR A 392 -21.64 -25.02 2.53
CA THR A 392 -22.55 -23.90 2.77
C THR A 392 -23.54 -23.71 1.61
N GLU A 393 -24.81 -23.49 1.92
CA GLU A 393 -25.86 -23.26 0.92
C GLU A 393 -25.49 -22.08 0.00
N GLY A 394 -25.71 -22.25 -1.31
CA GLY A 394 -25.32 -21.25 -2.32
C GLY A 394 -23.88 -21.35 -2.83
N TYR A 395 -22.99 -22.11 -2.15
CA TYR A 395 -21.58 -22.27 -2.53
C TYR A 395 -21.24 -23.63 -3.16
N ALA A 396 -22.25 -24.45 -3.46
CA ALA A 396 -22.06 -25.69 -4.20
C ALA A 396 -21.53 -25.41 -5.62
N THR A 397 -20.49 -26.13 -6.01
CA THR A 397 -19.89 -26.02 -7.34
C THR A 397 -20.91 -26.40 -8.41
N GLN A 398 -21.01 -25.57 -9.45
CA GLN A 398 -21.82 -25.83 -10.63
C GLN A 398 -20.97 -25.92 -11.88
N SER A 399 -21.29 -26.88 -12.74
CA SER A 399 -20.72 -27.01 -14.08
C SER A 399 -21.82 -26.80 -15.11
N ILE A 400 -21.59 -25.86 -16.02
CA ILE A 400 -22.54 -25.44 -17.07
C ILE A 400 -21.91 -25.70 -18.42
N SER A 401 -22.59 -26.42 -19.29
CA SER A 401 -22.23 -26.51 -20.71
C SER A 401 -23.23 -25.72 -21.55
N THR A 402 -22.73 -25.04 -22.58
CA THR A 402 -23.54 -24.21 -23.47
C THR A 402 -23.61 -24.77 -24.89
N SER A 403 -24.62 -24.33 -25.65
CA SER A 403 -24.90 -24.80 -27.01
C SER A 403 -23.84 -24.43 -28.04
N ASP A 404 -22.99 -23.45 -27.74
CA ASP A 404 -21.82 -23.04 -28.53
C ASP A 404 -20.55 -23.86 -28.19
N GLY A 405 -20.65 -24.82 -27.28
CA GLY A 405 -19.55 -25.71 -26.88
C GLY A 405 -18.68 -25.19 -25.74
N ALA A 406 -18.98 -24.02 -25.16
CA ALA A 406 -18.27 -23.55 -23.98
C ALA A 406 -18.67 -24.32 -22.71
N SER A 407 -17.77 -24.35 -21.73
CA SER A 407 -17.97 -24.98 -20.43
C SER A 407 -17.51 -24.02 -19.33
N TYR A 408 -18.36 -23.80 -18.34
CA TYR A 408 -18.12 -22.91 -17.21
C TYR A 408 -18.19 -23.71 -15.92
N THR A 409 -17.27 -23.47 -14.99
CA THR A 409 -17.28 -24.07 -13.65
C THR A 409 -17.09 -22.99 -12.60
N GLY A 410 -17.94 -23.00 -11.58
CA GLY A 410 -17.93 -21.96 -10.56
C GLY A 410 -19.09 -22.06 -9.58
N VAL A 411 -19.30 -20.99 -8.82
CA VAL A 411 -20.37 -20.87 -7.83
C VAL A 411 -21.47 -19.97 -8.39
N LEU A 412 -22.74 -20.30 -8.09
CA LEU A 412 -23.86 -19.47 -8.51
C LEU A 412 -23.83 -18.11 -7.80
N ALA A 413 -23.64 -17.03 -8.55
CA ALA A 413 -23.63 -15.67 -7.99
C ALA A 413 -25.04 -15.06 -7.98
N GLU A 414 -25.75 -15.19 -9.09
CA GLU A 414 -27.09 -14.65 -9.29
C GLU A 414 -27.82 -15.49 -10.34
N GLU A 415 -29.13 -15.67 -10.18
CA GLU A 415 -29.98 -16.28 -11.19
C GLU A 415 -31.24 -15.46 -11.38
N SER A 416 -31.47 -15.02 -12.61
CA SER A 416 -32.70 -14.36 -13.06
C SER A 416 -33.49 -15.28 -13.99
N ASP A 417 -34.61 -14.79 -14.53
CA ASP A 417 -35.39 -15.53 -15.53
C ASP A 417 -34.61 -15.80 -16.83
N LEU A 418 -33.69 -14.89 -17.21
CA LEU A 418 -32.98 -14.96 -18.50
C LEU A 418 -31.50 -15.29 -18.38
N ILE A 419 -30.85 -14.92 -17.28
CA ILE A 419 -29.41 -15.00 -17.09
C ILE A 419 -29.08 -15.79 -15.83
N LEU A 420 -28.13 -16.72 -15.96
CA LEU A 420 -27.41 -17.35 -14.88
C LEU A 420 -26.01 -16.73 -14.80
N SER A 421 -25.67 -16.13 -13.67
CA SER A 421 -24.36 -15.55 -13.41
C SER A 421 -23.54 -16.52 -12.57
N LEU A 422 -22.43 -17.01 -13.11
CA LEU A 422 -21.53 -17.95 -12.46
C LEU A 422 -20.22 -17.25 -12.11
N ARG A 423 -19.87 -17.20 -10.82
CA ARG A 423 -18.58 -16.68 -10.37
C ARG A 423 -17.53 -17.79 -10.46
N GLN A 424 -16.45 -17.52 -11.18
CA GLN A 424 -15.37 -18.48 -11.42
C GLN A 424 -14.22 -18.27 -10.41
N VAL A 425 -13.33 -19.25 -10.28
CA VAL A 425 -12.18 -19.22 -9.35
C VAL A 425 -11.24 -18.03 -9.64
N THR A 426 -11.26 -17.53 -10.87
CA THR A 426 -10.53 -16.32 -11.28
C THR A 426 -11.08 -15.03 -10.65
N GLY A 427 -12.29 -15.08 -10.07
CA GLY A 427 -13.04 -13.90 -9.59
C GLY A 427 -13.99 -13.32 -10.63
N GLU A 428 -13.87 -13.73 -11.90
CA GLU A 428 -14.74 -13.27 -12.98
C GLU A 428 -16.16 -13.81 -12.86
N VAL A 429 -17.14 -13.02 -13.30
CA VAL A 429 -18.55 -13.43 -13.34
C VAL A 429 -18.97 -13.70 -14.78
N ALA A 430 -19.12 -14.97 -15.13
CA ALA A 430 -19.64 -15.41 -16.42
C ALA A 430 -21.17 -15.25 -16.44
N ARG A 431 -21.69 -14.40 -17.33
CA ARG A 431 -23.14 -14.19 -17.50
C ARG A 431 -23.65 -15.03 -18.65
N ILE A 432 -24.36 -16.11 -18.34
CA ILE A 432 -24.79 -17.13 -19.29
C ILE A 432 -26.29 -16.98 -19.52
N ARG A 433 -26.72 -16.82 -20.78
CA ARG A 433 -28.16 -16.88 -21.11
C ARG A 433 -28.67 -18.29 -20.89
N LYS A 434 -29.75 -18.44 -20.13
CA LYS A 434 -30.35 -19.75 -19.83
C LYS A 434 -30.78 -20.51 -21.09
N SER A 435 -31.20 -19.79 -22.13
CA SER A 435 -31.52 -20.36 -23.44
C SER A 435 -30.34 -21.06 -24.12
N ASN A 436 -29.11 -20.74 -23.74
CA ASN A 436 -27.91 -21.31 -24.31
C ASN A 436 -27.38 -22.48 -23.47
N ILE A 437 -27.96 -22.78 -22.31
CA ILE A 437 -27.50 -23.86 -21.42
C ILE A 437 -28.01 -25.20 -21.94
N THR A 438 -27.09 -26.12 -22.24
CA THR A 438 -27.41 -27.49 -22.66
C THR A 438 -27.38 -28.47 -21.50
N SER A 439 -26.51 -28.25 -20.51
CA SER A 439 -26.47 -29.03 -19.27
C SER A 439 -26.04 -28.18 -18.08
N ARG A 440 -26.56 -28.55 -16.90
CA ARG A 440 -26.21 -28.00 -15.59
C ARG A 440 -26.11 -29.15 -14.60
N SER A 441 -24.98 -29.25 -13.92
CA SER A 441 -24.80 -30.16 -12.79
C SER A 441 -24.29 -29.38 -11.58
N SER A 442 -24.62 -29.88 -10.39
CA SER A 442 -24.07 -29.40 -9.12
C SER A 442 -23.36 -30.56 -8.44
N SER A 443 -22.15 -30.33 -7.95
CA SER A 443 -21.42 -31.32 -7.15
C SER A 443 -21.55 -30.99 -5.67
N HIS A 444 -21.55 -32.03 -4.83
CA HIS A 444 -21.46 -31.90 -3.37
C HIS A 444 -20.01 -31.72 -2.90
N SER A 445 -19.08 -31.48 -3.82
CA SER A 445 -17.67 -31.28 -3.52
C SER A 445 -17.37 -29.79 -3.41
N SER A 446 -16.81 -29.38 -2.28
CA SER A 446 -16.26 -28.05 -2.09
C SER A 446 -15.02 -27.86 -2.98
N LEU A 447 -14.84 -26.65 -3.49
CA LEU A 447 -13.60 -26.23 -4.16
C LEU A 447 -12.57 -25.67 -3.18
N MET A 448 -12.93 -25.51 -1.91
CA MET A 448 -11.97 -25.27 -0.84
C MET A 448 -11.11 -26.54 -0.64
N PRO A 449 -9.78 -26.45 -0.67
CA PRO A 449 -8.92 -27.59 -0.40
C PRO A 449 -8.98 -27.98 1.08
N SER A 450 -8.78 -29.27 1.38
CA SER A 450 -8.58 -29.71 2.76
C SER A 450 -7.17 -29.31 3.21
N PHE A 451 -7.09 -28.74 4.42
CA PHE A 451 -5.81 -28.33 5.01
C PHE A 451 -5.29 -29.28 6.10
N ALA A 452 -5.96 -30.43 6.32
CA ALA A 452 -5.60 -31.36 7.38
C ALA A 452 -4.18 -31.91 7.27
N SER A 453 -3.64 -32.03 6.05
CA SER A 453 -2.28 -32.54 5.81
C SER A 453 -1.29 -31.45 5.40
N THR A 454 -1.68 -30.17 5.43
CA THR A 454 -0.83 -29.06 4.95
C THR A 454 -0.61 -27.97 6.00
N LEU A 455 -1.51 -27.83 6.97
CA LEU A 455 -1.39 -26.87 8.07
C LEU A 455 -1.17 -27.61 9.39
N ALA A 456 -0.19 -27.16 10.17
CA ALA A 456 0.04 -27.65 11.51
C ALA A 456 -1.09 -27.22 12.47
N VAL A 457 -1.17 -27.87 13.64
CA VAL A 457 -2.18 -27.58 14.66
C VAL A 457 -2.22 -26.09 15.00
N GLN A 458 -1.05 -25.46 15.19
CA GLN A 458 -0.95 -24.05 15.54
C GLN A 458 -1.38 -23.13 14.39
N ASP A 459 -1.08 -23.47 13.13
CA ASP A 459 -1.50 -22.67 11.97
C ASP A 459 -3.03 -22.55 11.90
N VAL A 460 -3.73 -23.67 12.13
CA VAL A 460 -5.18 -23.66 12.15
C VAL A 460 -5.72 -22.94 13.38
N ALA A 461 -5.06 -23.08 14.55
CA ALA A 461 -5.45 -22.37 15.76
C ALA A 461 -5.35 -20.84 15.59
N ASP A 462 -4.27 -20.35 15.00
CA ASP A 462 -4.03 -18.93 14.73
C ASP A 462 -5.03 -18.37 13.70
N LEU A 463 -5.26 -19.09 12.59
CA LEU A 463 -6.30 -18.75 11.62
C LEU A 463 -7.68 -18.62 12.30
N VAL A 464 -8.03 -19.57 13.14
CA VAL A 464 -9.34 -19.58 13.83
C VAL A 464 -9.41 -18.49 14.90
N ALA A 465 -8.30 -18.15 15.56
CA ALA A 465 -8.22 -17.00 16.46
C ALA A 465 -8.48 -15.70 15.72
N TYR A 466 -7.91 -15.53 14.52
CA TYR A 466 -8.20 -14.39 13.63
C TYR A 466 -9.66 -14.37 13.18
N LEU A 467 -10.21 -15.50 12.70
CA LEU A 467 -11.62 -15.57 12.30
C LEU A 467 -12.60 -15.26 13.46
N ARG A 468 -12.25 -15.69 14.67
CA ARG A 468 -13.00 -15.35 15.89
C ARG A 468 -13.00 -13.84 16.16
N ASP A 469 -11.92 -13.17 15.81
CA ASP A 469 -11.78 -11.72 15.97
C ASP A 469 -12.55 -10.92 14.90
N LEU A 470 -12.92 -11.54 13.78
CA LEU A 470 -13.72 -10.91 12.71
C LEU A 470 -15.19 -10.75 13.10
N THR A 471 -15.45 -9.86 14.05
CA THR A 471 -16.77 -9.42 14.49
C THR A 471 -16.98 -7.96 14.13
N THR A 472 -18.24 -7.54 13.96
CA THR A 472 -18.57 -6.12 13.86
C THR A 472 -18.05 -5.39 15.09
N ALA A 473 -18.11 -5.98 16.28
CA ALA A 473 -17.64 -5.39 17.54
C ALA A 473 -16.11 -5.12 17.59
N ASN A 474 -15.28 -6.01 17.06
CA ASN A 474 -13.81 -5.84 17.07
C ASN A 474 -13.31 -5.00 15.89
N LYS A 475 -13.99 -5.03 14.74
CA LYS A 475 -13.79 -4.06 13.66
C LYS A 475 -14.15 -2.63 14.07
N ILE A 476 -15.13 -2.52 14.96
CA ILE A 476 -15.51 -1.30 15.66
C ILE A 476 -14.47 -0.89 16.71
N ALA A 477 -13.67 -1.83 17.20
CA ALA A 477 -12.66 -1.62 18.22
C ALA A 477 -11.34 -1.07 17.63
N ASP A 478 -10.98 -1.34 16.37
CA ASP A 478 -9.74 -0.83 15.75
C ASP A 478 -10.01 0.16 14.60
N GLY A 479 -10.41 1.38 14.97
CA GLY A 479 -10.58 2.48 14.02
C GLY A 479 -11.46 3.60 14.53
N PHE A 480 -11.54 4.69 13.76
CA PHE A 480 -12.47 5.77 14.08
C PHE A 480 -13.92 5.30 13.95
N ARG A 481 -14.76 5.84 14.82
CA ARG A 481 -16.22 5.83 14.73
C ARG A 481 -16.74 7.19 15.13
N TYR A 482 -17.96 7.47 14.73
CA TYR A 482 -18.65 8.65 15.21
C TYR A 482 -20.12 8.38 15.47
N ASP A 483 -20.67 9.11 16.42
CA ASP A 483 -22.11 9.22 16.66
C ASP A 483 -22.51 10.69 16.48
N LEU A 484 -23.40 10.93 15.52
CA LEU A 484 -23.88 12.26 15.17
C LEU A 484 -25.27 12.47 15.77
N SER A 485 -25.37 13.42 16.69
CA SER A 485 -26.62 13.91 17.25
C SER A 485 -26.97 15.29 16.70
N GLN A 486 -28.12 15.84 17.09
CA GLN A 486 -28.52 17.20 16.70
C GLN A 486 -27.54 18.29 17.17
N ASN A 487 -26.81 18.07 18.27
CA ASN A 487 -25.99 19.10 18.89
C ASN A 487 -24.49 18.78 18.87
N GLU A 488 -24.12 17.50 18.77
CA GLU A 488 -22.74 17.04 18.95
C GLU A 488 -22.40 15.87 18.02
N LEU A 489 -21.12 15.79 17.64
CA LEU A 489 -20.48 14.67 16.97
C LEU A 489 -19.47 14.03 17.94
N ALA A 490 -19.83 12.89 18.54
CA ALA A 490 -18.95 12.13 19.41
C ALA A 490 -18.02 11.26 18.57
N ILE A 491 -16.70 11.36 18.79
CA ILE A 491 -15.68 10.65 18.02
C ILE A 491 -15.04 9.59 18.93
N THR A 492 -15.04 8.36 18.44
CA THR A 492 -14.51 7.20 19.15
C THR A 492 -13.37 6.58 18.33
N TYR A 493 -12.35 6.07 19.00
CA TYR A 493 -11.29 5.26 18.42
C TYR A 493 -10.92 4.19 19.45
N GLY A 494 -10.65 2.94 19.07
CA GLY A 494 -10.30 1.94 20.10
C GLY A 494 -11.49 1.50 20.95
N GLY A 495 -12.74 1.75 20.52
CA GLY A 495 -13.93 1.69 21.38
C GLY A 495 -14.00 2.78 22.47
N LYS A 496 -13.02 3.70 22.56
CA LYS A 496 -12.97 4.80 23.53
C LYS A 496 -13.34 6.13 22.88
N THR A 497 -14.16 6.95 23.53
CA THR A 497 -14.41 8.32 23.08
C THR A 497 -13.14 9.15 23.24
N ILE A 498 -12.61 9.67 22.13
CA ILE A 498 -11.35 10.42 22.09
C ILE A 498 -11.56 11.93 21.92
N ALA A 499 -12.70 12.36 21.39
CA ALA A 499 -13.04 13.76 21.23
C ALA A 499 -14.55 13.91 21.01
N THR A 500 -15.10 15.09 21.27
CA THR A 500 -16.49 15.42 20.89
C THR A 500 -16.53 16.81 20.31
N TYR A 501 -16.99 16.94 19.06
CA TYR A 501 -17.24 18.22 18.42
C TYR A 501 -18.66 18.69 18.73
N VAL A 502 -18.77 19.79 19.46
CA VAL A 502 -20.04 20.38 19.87
C VAL A 502 -20.43 21.45 18.85
N MET A 503 -21.54 21.25 18.15
CA MET A 503 -22.10 22.19 17.18
C MET A 503 -23.00 23.22 17.84
N LYS A 504 -23.72 22.81 18.89
CA LYS A 504 -24.68 23.67 19.60
C LYS A 504 -24.63 23.40 21.10
N ASP A 505 -24.31 24.46 21.84
CA ASP A 505 -24.33 24.49 23.29
C ASP A 505 -25.24 25.66 23.75
N PRO A 506 -26.15 25.44 24.72
CA PRO A 506 -26.99 26.51 25.26
C PRO A 506 -26.21 27.65 25.94
N ALA A 507 -25.07 27.33 26.54
CA ALA A 507 -24.28 28.25 27.35
C ALA A 507 -23.02 28.76 26.64
N ILE A 508 -22.59 28.09 25.57
CA ILE A 508 -21.44 28.49 24.74
C ILE A 508 -21.93 28.71 23.30
N PRO A 509 -22.12 29.97 22.86
CA PRO A 509 -22.70 30.29 21.56
C PRO A 509 -21.67 30.17 20.42
N ARG A 510 -20.83 29.13 20.43
CA ARG A 510 -19.86 28.80 19.37
C ARG A 510 -19.56 27.30 19.34
N PRO A 511 -19.18 26.73 18.19
CA PRO A 511 -18.69 25.35 18.13
C PRO A 511 -17.31 25.17 18.75
N TYR A 512 -17.02 23.98 19.27
CA TYR A 512 -15.73 23.64 19.89
C TYR A 512 -15.54 22.13 19.99
N PHE A 513 -14.32 21.68 20.30
CA PHE A 513 -14.07 20.30 20.74
C PHE A 513 -13.90 20.24 22.25
N LYS A 514 -14.53 19.25 22.89
CA LYS A 514 -14.33 18.92 24.30
C LYS A 514 -13.74 17.53 24.49
N ASN A 515 -13.16 17.35 25.68
CA ASN A 515 -12.72 16.07 26.22
C ASN A 515 -11.78 15.31 25.27
N LEU A 516 -10.74 15.99 24.77
CA LEU A 516 -9.72 15.34 23.93
C LEU A 516 -8.92 14.36 24.79
N LYS A 517 -8.79 13.13 24.31
CA LYS A 517 -8.05 12.05 24.97
C LYS A 517 -7.05 11.41 24.02
N THR A 518 -5.91 11.00 24.57
CA THR A 518 -4.90 10.25 23.83
C THR A 518 -5.38 8.83 23.51
N PRO A 519 -4.68 8.08 22.64
CA PRO A 519 -4.98 6.67 22.38
C PRO A 519 -5.12 5.78 23.62
N ASP A 520 -4.27 6.04 24.62
CA ASP A 520 -4.28 5.29 25.88
C ASP A 520 -5.50 5.64 26.75
N GLY A 521 -6.20 6.73 26.42
CA GLY A 521 -7.38 7.23 27.10
C GLY A 521 -7.10 8.36 28.08
N ILE A 522 -5.89 8.92 28.06
CA ILE A 522 -5.46 9.99 28.97
C ILE A 522 -6.14 11.30 28.57
N GLN A 523 -6.75 11.99 29.54
CA GLN A 523 -7.42 13.27 29.33
C GLN A 523 -6.41 14.41 29.12
N VAL A 524 -6.43 15.04 27.94
CA VAL A 524 -5.46 16.09 27.56
C VAL A 524 -6.01 17.49 27.77
N THR A 525 -7.24 17.76 27.32
CA THR A 525 -7.90 19.04 27.59
C THR A 525 -8.64 18.99 28.93
N ARG A 526 -8.89 20.14 29.56
CA ARG A 526 -9.74 20.22 30.75
C ARG A 526 -11.10 19.58 30.47
N ASN A 527 -11.67 18.88 31.46
CA ASN A 527 -13.02 18.34 31.29
C ASN A 527 -13.99 19.48 31.02
N HIS A 528 -14.99 19.19 30.17
CA HIS A 528 -16.08 20.11 29.94
C HIS A 528 -17.43 19.39 30.10
N PRO A 529 -18.28 19.84 31.06
CA PRO A 529 -18.03 20.93 32.02
C PRO A 529 -16.89 20.59 33.02
N PRO A 530 -16.21 21.59 33.62
CA PRO A 530 -15.19 21.35 34.64
C PRO A 530 -15.73 20.56 35.83
N ILE A 531 -14.97 19.57 36.31
CA ILE A 531 -15.33 18.74 37.46
C ILE A 531 -14.79 19.38 38.73
N GLU A 532 -15.66 19.73 39.68
CA GLU A 532 -15.26 20.33 40.96
C GLU A 532 -14.29 19.41 41.74
N GLY A 533 -13.20 19.98 42.26
CA GLY A 533 -12.16 19.24 42.98
C GLY A 533 -11.13 18.54 42.07
N VAL A 534 -11.37 18.45 40.76
CA VAL A 534 -10.42 17.92 39.76
C VAL A 534 -9.92 19.03 38.84
N ASP A 535 -10.84 19.87 38.36
CA ASP A 535 -10.59 20.96 37.44
C ASP A 535 -10.71 22.32 38.13
N ALA A 536 -9.94 23.28 37.63
CA ALA A 536 -10.20 24.67 37.93
C ALA A 536 -11.55 25.07 37.31
N THR A 537 -12.46 25.59 38.13
CA THR A 537 -13.83 25.97 37.73
C THR A 537 -13.90 27.40 37.17
N ASP A 538 -12.75 28.04 36.93
CA ASP A 538 -12.65 29.37 36.34
C ASP A 538 -13.08 29.35 34.86
N HIS A 539 -13.81 30.41 34.48
CA HIS A 539 -14.22 30.66 33.11
C HIS A 539 -14.79 29.41 32.39
N PRO A 540 -15.76 28.70 32.99
CA PRO A 540 -16.19 27.38 32.52
C PRO A 540 -16.85 27.45 31.13
N HIS A 541 -17.40 28.61 30.77
CA HIS A 541 -18.05 28.86 29.49
C HIS A 541 -17.13 29.51 28.43
N TYR A 542 -15.92 29.95 28.81
CA TYR A 542 -14.98 30.56 27.86
C TYR A 542 -13.91 29.58 27.38
N HIS A 543 -13.58 28.55 28.16
CA HIS A 543 -12.52 27.60 27.83
C HIS A 543 -13.05 26.15 27.87
N PRO A 544 -13.74 25.69 26.80
CA PRO A 544 -14.42 24.39 26.79
C PRO A 544 -13.55 23.19 26.37
N GLY A 545 -12.27 23.39 26.09
CA GLY A 545 -11.38 22.33 25.60
C GLY A 545 -10.47 22.88 24.52
N LEU A 546 -10.82 22.68 23.25
CA LEU A 546 -10.15 23.23 22.08
C LEU A 546 -11.18 24.04 21.25
N TRP A 547 -10.90 25.30 20.93
CA TRP A 547 -11.84 26.20 20.27
C TRP A 547 -11.16 27.24 19.38
N MET A 548 -11.90 27.80 18.44
CA MET A 548 -11.55 29.01 17.71
C MET A 548 -12.43 30.15 18.19
N ALA A 549 -11.84 31.26 18.62
CA ALA A 549 -12.60 32.47 18.97
C ALA A 549 -11.75 33.73 18.87
N PHE A 550 -12.42 34.88 18.84
CA PHE A 550 -11.81 36.18 18.60
C PHE A 550 -12.42 37.21 19.56
N GLY A 551 -11.58 37.94 20.29
CA GLY A 551 -12.00 39.04 21.14
C GLY A 551 -12.57 40.24 20.38
N ASP A 552 -12.24 40.38 19.10
CA ASP A 552 -12.75 41.45 18.24
C ASP A 552 -12.82 41.02 16.76
N ILE A 553 -14.04 40.89 16.24
CA ILE A 553 -14.33 40.92 14.79
C ILE A 553 -15.35 42.02 14.53
N SER A 554 -14.94 43.06 13.82
CA SER A 554 -15.74 44.23 13.48
C SER A 554 -16.43 44.88 14.70
N GLY A 555 -15.77 44.87 15.85
CA GLY A 555 -16.27 45.42 17.12
C GLY A 555 -17.03 44.44 18.01
N HIS A 556 -17.09 43.16 17.65
CA HIS A 556 -17.86 42.13 18.38
C HIS A 556 -16.96 41.08 19.04
N ASP A 557 -17.24 40.73 20.30
CA ASP A 557 -16.43 39.79 21.10
C ASP A 557 -17.02 38.37 21.11
N PHE A 558 -16.39 37.46 20.36
CA PHE A 558 -16.74 36.04 20.26
C PHE A 558 -16.03 35.19 21.33
N TRP A 559 -14.96 35.68 21.95
CA TRP A 559 -14.19 34.95 22.96
C TRP A 559 -14.93 34.90 24.29
N ARG A 560 -15.47 36.05 24.73
CA ARG A 560 -16.21 36.21 25.99
C ARG A 560 -17.71 35.96 25.83
N ASN A 561 -18.11 35.35 24.71
CA ASN A 561 -19.48 34.94 24.37
C ASN A 561 -20.48 36.11 24.28
N LYS A 562 -20.04 37.33 23.91
CA LYS A 562 -20.98 38.44 23.67
C LYS A 562 -21.63 38.31 22.29
N ALA A 563 -20.84 37.89 21.31
CA ALA A 563 -21.25 37.54 19.96
C ALA A 563 -21.31 36.01 19.78
N ALA A 564 -21.87 35.53 18.67
CA ALA A 564 -22.16 34.10 18.47
C ALA A 564 -21.67 33.55 17.13
N ILE A 565 -21.03 32.38 17.16
CA ILE A 565 -20.78 31.54 15.98
C ILE A 565 -21.84 30.45 15.97
N ARG A 566 -22.75 30.44 15.01
CA ARG A 566 -23.85 29.47 14.98
C ARG A 566 -23.66 28.47 13.85
N HIS A 567 -23.59 27.19 14.22
CA HIS A 567 -23.63 26.10 13.26
C HIS A 567 -24.89 26.16 12.41
N GLN A 568 -24.71 26.10 11.09
CA GLN A 568 -25.80 26.11 10.11
C GLN A 568 -26.04 24.70 9.56
N ARG A 569 -24.99 24.06 9.04
CA ARG A 569 -25.06 22.74 8.41
C ARG A 569 -23.69 22.10 8.24
N PHE A 570 -23.68 20.80 7.94
CA PHE A 570 -22.53 20.16 7.32
C PHE A 570 -22.41 20.58 5.85
N VAL A 571 -21.22 21.07 5.47
CA VAL A 571 -20.81 21.21 4.06
C VAL A 571 -20.36 19.85 3.54
N LYS A 572 -19.77 19.04 4.41
CA LYS A 572 -19.39 17.65 4.17
C LYS A 572 -19.72 16.84 5.42
N GLU A 573 -20.62 15.88 5.27
CA GLU A 573 -20.99 14.97 6.35
C GLU A 573 -19.76 14.22 6.88
N PRO A 574 -19.73 13.85 8.17
CA PRO A 574 -18.69 13.01 8.73
C PRO A 574 -18.58 11.70 7.97
N ARG A 575 -17.35 11.34 7.61
CA ARG A 575 -17.04 10.09 6.92
C ARG A 575 -15.66 9.58 7.30
N ILE A 576 -15.52 8.26 7.31
CA ILE A 576 -14.26 7.58 7.58
C ILE A 576 -13.81 6.89 6.29
N GLU A 577 -12.64 7.27 5.79
CA GLU A 577 -12.04 6.72 4.57
C GLU A 577 -10.56 6.49 4.86
N ASN A 578 -10.04 5.30 4.55
CA ASN A 578 -8.62 4.94 4.73
C ASN A 578 -8.09 5.26 6.15
N GLY A 579 -8.87 4.93 7.19
CA GLY A 579 -8.48 5.15 8.58
C GLY A 579 -8.50 6.62 9.04
N ARG A 580 -9.07 7.54 8.25
CA ARG A 580 -9.15 8.98 8.54
C ARG A 580 -10.59 9.45 8.60
N LEU A 581 -10.97 10.11 9.70
CA LEU A 581 -12.26 10.78 9.84
C LEU A 581 -12.18 12.20 9.26
N SER A 582 -13.11 12.59 8.40
CA SER A 582 -13.18 13.97 7.89
C SER A 582 -14.60 14.49 7.81
N PHE A 583 -14.77 15.80 8.07
CA PHE A 583 -16.04 16.51 7.94
C PHE A 583 -15.80 18.02 7.71
N ALA A 584 -16.83 18.73 7.28
CA ALA A 584 -16.78 20.18 7.16
C ALA A 584 -18.12 20.80 7.52
N VAL A 585 -18.10 21.95 8.18
CA VAL A 585 -19.28 22.66 8.66
C VAL A 585 -19.28 24.10 8.18
N GLU A 586 -20.47 24.65 8.00
CA GLU A 586 -20.70 26.07 7.76
C GLU A 586 -21.32 26.68 9.01
N ASN A 587 -20.81 27.83 9.42
CA ASN A 587 -21.28 28.59 10.56
C ASN A 587 -21.55 30.04 10.14
N SER A 588 -22.53 30.68 10.78
CA SER A 588 -22.76 32.13 10.67
C SER A 588 -22.07 32.86 11.83
N LEU A 589 -21.42 33.98 11.52
CA LEU A 589 -20.95 34.94 12.51
C LEU A 589 -22.08 35.93 12.80
N LEU A 590 -22.53 35.97 14.05
CA LEU A 590 -23.57 36.87 14.50
C LEU A 590 -22.98 37.88 15.49
N GLY A 591 -23.21 39.17 15.24
CA GLY A 591 -22.84 40.26 16.15
C GLY A 591 -23.59 40.19 17.48
N GLU A 592 -23.28 41.11 18.38
CA GLU A 592 -23.87 41.15 19.74
C GLU A 592 -25.39 41.37 19.74
N ASN A 593 -25.95 41.94 18.67
CA ASN A 593 -27.39 42.14 18.52
C ASN A 593 -28.06 41.00 17.71
N GLY A 594 -27.31 39.96 17.32
CA GLY A 594 -27.77 38.83 16.54
C GLY A 594 -27.82 39.05 15.03
N GLU A 595 -27.33 40.18 14.55
CA GLU A 595 -27.15 40.49 13.13
C GLU A 595 -26.08 39.59 12.50
N ALA A 596 -26.32 39.07 11.30
CA ALA A 596 -25.31 38.31 10.58
C ALA A 596 -24.26 39.26 10.01
N ILE A 597 -22.99 39.06 10.39
CA ILE A 597 -21.87 39.90 9.93
C ILE A 597 -20.95 39.15 8.95
N GLY A 598 -21.11 37.83 8.84
CA GLY A 598 -20.31 36.99 7.94
C GLY A 598 -20.57 35.50 8.14
N SER A 599 -19.77 34.69 7.48
CA SER A 599 -19.80 33.23 7.59
C SER A 599 -18.40 32.63 7.69
N LEU A 600 -18.34 31.41 8.23
CA LEU A 600 -17.13 30.65 8.48
C LEU A 600 -17.36 29.20 8.05
N VAL A 601 -16.53 28.68 7.15
CA VAL A 601 -16.46 27.25 6.86
C VAL A 601 -15.25 26.65 7.57
N SER A 602 -15.49 25.67 8.44
CA SER A 602 -14.44 24.93 9.14
C SER A 602 -14.33 23.51 8.57
N ARG A 603 -13.12 23.07 8.23
CA ARG A 603 -12.80 21.75 7.65
C ARG A 603 -11.91 20.99 8.60
N PHE A 604 -12.31 19.77 8.91
CA PHE A 604 -11.63 18.91 9.87
C PHE A 604 -11.21 17.60 9.24
N SER A 605 -10.01 17.15 9.60
CA SER A 605 -9.54 15.80 9.35
C SER A 605 -8.83 15.28 10.59
N LEU A 606 -9.17 14.07 11.01
CA LEU A 606 -8.57 13.40 12.17
C LEU A 606 -8.00 12.06 11.74
N GLU A 607 -6.74 11.84 12.04
CA GLU A 607 -6.02 10.59 11.77
C GLU A 607 -5.19 10.16 12.97
N ARG A 608 -4.92 8.85 13.06
CA ARG A 608 -3.97 8.29 14.03
C ARG A 608 -2.56 8.44 13.45
N ILE A 609 -1.65 9.08 14.19
CA ILE A 609 -0.23 9.16 13.82
C ILE A 609 0.65 8.90 15.03
N ALA A 610 1.69 8.08 14.87
CA ALA A 610 2.58 7.68 15.96
C ALA A 610 1.79 7.33 17.25
N ASP A 611 2.13 7.98 18.36
CA ASP A 611 1.51 7.75 19.68
C ASP A 611 0.38 8.73 20.01
N GLY A 612 -0.26 9.30 18.99
CA GLY A 612 -1.31 10.28 19.19
C GLY A 612 -2.28 10.39 18.02
N PHE A 613 -3.09 11.45 18.06
CA PHE A 613 -3.99 11.79 16.98
C PHE A 613 -3.66 13.17 16.44
N PHE A 614 -3.73 13.31 15.12
CA PHE A 614 -3.52 14.58 14.44
C PHE A 614 -4.84 15.07 13.86
N LEU A 615 -5.29 16.22 14.36
CA LEU A 615 -6.45 16.95 13.88
C LEU A 615 -5.98 18.13 13.04
N SER A 616 -6.28 18.12 11.73
CA SER A 616 -6.18 19.32 10.92
C SER A 616 -7.46 20.14 11.04
N TRP A 617 -7.30 21.46 11.19
CA TRP A 617 -8.38 22.42 11.28
C TRP A 617 -8.09 23.58 10.32
N GLY A 618 -8.79 23.58 9.19
CA GLY A 618 -8.79 24.67 8.22
C GLY A 618 -10.05 25.51 8.31
N GLU A 619 -9.92 26.82 8.17
CA GLU A 619 -11.00 27.78 8.27
C GLU A 619 -10.98 28.80 7.15
N GLU A 620 -12.16 29.16 6.67
CA GLU A 620 -12.35 30.18 5.65
C GLU A 620 -13.46 31.14 6.07
N TYR A 621 -13.09 32.41 6.24
CA TYR A 621 -13.95 33.50 6.66
C TYR A 621 -14.38 34.33 5.45
N THR A 622 -15.68 34.61 5.35
CA THR A 622 -16.26 35.39 4.26
C THR A 622 -17.33 36.34 4.77
N SER A 623 -17.52 37.45 4.05
CA SER A 623 -18.65 38.35 4.21
C SER A 623 -19.04 38.92 2.86
N ALA A 624 -20.34 39.09 2.63
CA ALA A 624 -20.92 39.55 1.37
C ALA A 624 -21.21 41.06 1.34
N ASP A 625 -21.45 41.67 2.50
CA ASP A 625 -21.92 43.06 2.60
C ASP A 625 -20.79 44.00 3.03
N GLU A 626 -20.28 43.79 4.25
CA GLU A 626 -19.21 44.61 4.86
C GLU A 626 -18.01 43.72 5.19
N PRO A 627 -16.77 44.20 5.03
CA PRO A 627 -15.61 43.40 5.36
C PRO A 627 -15.51 43.14 6.87
N LEU A 628 -15.13 41.92 7.23
CA LEU A 628 -14.78 41.52 8.59
C LEU A 628 -13.43 42.14 8.97
N ILE A 629 -13.35 42.82 10.10
CA ILE A 629 -12.13 43.43 10.61
C ILE A 629 -11.72 42.73 11.89
N PHE A 630 -10.70 41.89 11.84
CA PHE A 630 -10.13 41.23 13.02
C PHE A 630 -9.21 42.21 13.74
N GLY A 631 -9.51 42.48 15.01
CA GLY A 631 -8.84 43.50 15.83
C GLY A 631 -7.50 43.07 16.45
N ASP A 632 -7.08 43.83 17.46
CA ASP A 632 -5.80 43.66 18.17
C ASP A 632 -6.04 43.36 19.66
N GLU A 633 -6.17 42.07 19.98
CA GLU A 633 -6.44 41.58 21.34
C GLU A 633 -5.56 40.35 21.66
N GLU A 634 -5.33 40.06 22.94
CA GLU A 634 -4.59 38.85 23.37
C GLU A 634 -5.39 37.58 23.03
N GLU A 635 -6.72 37.67 23.16
CA GLU A 635 -7.65 36.56 22.98
C GLU A 635 -8.16 36.41 21.54
N MET A 636 -7.25 36.09 20.62
CA MET A 636 -7.56 35.92 19.20
C MET A 636 -6.94 34.63 18.65
N GLY A 637 -7.76 33.75 18.07
CA GLY A 637 -7.29 32.56 17.33
C GLY A 637 -7.61 31.23 18.01
N LEU A 638 -6.78 30.21 17.75
CA LEU A 638 -7.00 28.84 18.18
C LEU A 638 -6.53 28.66 19.63
N GLY A 639 -7.46 28.41 20.54
CA GLY A 639 -7.21 28.25 21.97
C GLY A 639 -7.41 26.81 22.44
N VAL A 640 -6.56 26.38 23.38
CA VAL A 640 -6.73 25.14 24.14
C VAL A 640 -6.62 25.39 25.65
N ARG A 641 -7.41 24.62 26.42
CA ARG A 641 -7.31 24.56 27.87
C ARG A 641 -6.91 23.16 28.30
N MET A 642 -5.74 23.04 28.91
CA MET A 642 -5.15 21.79 29.38
C MET A 642 -5.87 21.20 30.59
N ALA A 643 -5.86 19.87 30.70
CA ALA A 643 -6.24 19.16 31.91
C ALA A 643 -5.32 19.55 33.07
N THR A 644 -5.88 19.71 34.28
CA THR A 644 -5.16 20.21 35.46
C THR A 644 -3.80 19.52 35.71
N PRO A 645 -3.68 18.17 35.65
CA PRO A 645 -2.41 17.49 35.89
C PRO A 645 -1.30 17.88 34.90
N LEU A 646 -1.68 18.26 33.68
CA LEU A 646 -0.77 18.61 32.57
C LEU A 646 -0.43 20.11 32.52
N THR A 647 -0.91 20.91 33.47
CA THR A 647 -0.56 22.34 33.55
C THR A 647 0.81 22.54 34.18
N GLU A 648 1.48 23.66 33.88
CA GLU A 648 2.77 24.05 34.47
C GLU A 648 2.69 24.26 35.99
N LYS A 649 1.49 24.52 36.52
CA LYS A 649 1.25 24.52 37.97
C LYS A 649 1.28 23.12 38.61
N ALA A 650 1.23 22.07 37.80
CA ALA A 650 1.29 20.68 38.21
C ALA A 650 2.56 20.03 37.63
N THR A 651 2.43 19.14 36.65
CA THR A 651 3.58 18.41 36.06
C THR A 651 4.00 18.95 34.69
N GLY A 652 3.20 19.86 34.14
CA GLY A 652 3.28 20.28 32.76
C GLY A 652 4.46 21.21 32.45
N ARG A 653 4.77 21.29 31.17
CA ARG A 653 5.72 22.22 30.61
C ARG A 653 5.29 22.63 29.22
N ILE A 654 5.49 23.90 28.91
CA ILE A 654 5.33 24.40 27.55
C ILE A 654 6.71 24.42 26.88
N ARG A 655 6.78 23.99 25.62
CA ARG A 655 7.95 24.09 24.76
C ARG A 655 7.56 24.63 23.39
N SER A 656 8.45 25.37 22.74
CA SER A 656 8.28 25.79 21.34
C SER A 656 9.41 25.28 20.45
N ASN A 657 9.17 25.33 19.14
CA ASN A 657 10.18 25.02 18.12
C ASN A 657 11.42 25.95 18.17
N ARG A 658 11.34 27.06 18.92
CA ARG A 658 12.46 27.98 19.14
C ARG A 658 13.25 27.69 20.42
N GLY A 659 13.00 26.55 21.07
CA GLY A 659 13.65 26.16 22.32
C GLY A 659 13.22 26.99 23.54
N LEU A 660 12.12 27.74 23.43
CA LEU A 660 11.57 28.49 24.56
C LEU A 660 10.73 27.56 25.43
N GLU A 661 10.84 27.72 26.75
CA GLU A 661 10.19 26.83 27.71
C GLU A 661 9.46 27.62 28.80
N THR A 662 8.31 27.12 29.25
CA THR A 662 7.34 27.76 30.17
C THR A 662 6.41 28.80 29.53
N ALA A 663 5.27 29.04 30.16
CA ALA A 663 4.32 30.07 29.78
C ALA A 663 4.96 31.47 29.77
N LYS A 664 5.86 31.74 30.72
CA LYS A 664 6.47 33.08 30.85
C LYS A 664 7.37 33.43 29.66
N THR A 665 8.18 32.48 29.19
CA THR A 665 9.14 32.76 28.11
C THR A 665 8.52 32.62 26.73
N THR A 666 7.48 31.80 26.59
CA THR A 666 6.75 31.64 25.32
C THR A 666 5.70 32.73 25.09
N TRP A 667 5.22 33.41 26.15
CA TRP A 667 4.20 34.45 26.00
C TRP A 667 4.65 35.57 25.06
N GLY A 668 3.80 35.88 24.08
CA GLY A 668 4.05 36.92 23.08
C GLY A 668 5.12 36.55 22.06
N GLN A 669 5.80 35.42 22.19
CA GLN A 669 6.85 35.02 21.25
C GLN A 669 6.25 34.32 20.04
N GLU A 670 6.89 34.50 18.89
CA GLU A 670 6.55 33.81 17.65
C GLU A 670 7.16 32.41 17.67
N ALA A 671 6.39 31.40 17.27
CA ALA A 671 6.86 30.04 17.04
C ALA A 671 5.91 29.30 16.10
N GLU A 672 6.43 28.34 15.33
CA GLU A 672 5.63 27.54 14.38
C GLU A 672 4.72 26.57 15.12
N TRP A 673 5.23 26.02 16.23
CA TRP A 673 4.46 25.19 17.14
C TRP A 673 4.84 25.44 18.59
N CYS A 674 3.86 25.23 19.46
CA CYS A 674 4.05 25.05 20.89
C CYS A 674 3.37 23.75 21.34
N ASP A 675 4.10 22.99 22.15
CA ASP A 675 3.62 21.81 22.87
C ASP A 675 3.43 22.15 24.35
N TYR A 676 2.30 21.70 24.91
CA TYR A 676 2.02 21.76 26.33
C TYR A 676 1.73 20.35 26.83
N SER A 677 2.66 19.79 27.58
CA SER A 677 2.66 18.39 27.97
C SER A 677 3.22 18.18 29.37
N GLY A 678 2.84 17.09 30.03
CA GLY A 678 3.25 16.76 31.39
C GLY A 678 3.10 15.27 31.68
N THR A 679 3.34 14.88 32.92
CA THR A 679 3.26 13.48 33.36
C THR A 679 1.98 13.22 34.14
N THR A 680 1.21 12.23 33.74
CA THR A 680 0.02 11.77 34.46
C THR A 680 -0.15 10.27 34.29
N GLU A 681 -0.61 9.58 35.35
CA GLU A 681 -0.90 8.14 35.30
C GLU A 681 0.28 7.25 34.81
N GLY A 682 1.52 7.70 35.00
CA GLY A 682 2.73 6.98 34.58
C GLY A 682 3.15 7.22 33.12
N PHE A 683 2.44 8.06 32.39
CA PHE A 683 2.73 8.44 31.00
C PHE A 683 3.03 9.93 30.88
N HIS A 684 3.77 10.30 29.86
CA HIS A 684 3.89 11.68 29.40
C HIS A 684 2.82 11.95 28.33
N ALA A 685 1.96 12.93 28.55
CA ALA A 685 0.86 13.27 27.65
C ALA A 685 0.71 14.77 27.45
N GLY A 686 0.20 15.20 26.30
CA GLY A 686 0.01 16.61 26.01
C GLY A 686 -0.63 16.92 24.67
N ILE A 687 -0.58 18.20 24.32
CA ILE A 687 -1.06 18.71 23.04
C ILE A 687 -0.06 19.69 22.44
N ALA A 688 0.26 19.48 21.17
CA ALA A 688 0.97 20.44 20.33
C ALA A 688 0.00 21.10 19.36
N ILE A 689 0.10 22.42 19.24
CA ILE A 689 -0.59 23.20 18.20
C ILE A 689 0.46 23.67 17.20
N PHE A 690 0.15 23.52 15.91
CA PHE A 690 0.97 23.95 14.79
C PHE A 690 0.23 25.03 14.00
N ALA A 691 0.86 26.18 13.79
CA ALA A 691 0.32 27.23 12.93
C ALA A 691 0.87 27.06 11.51
N HIS A 692 -0.01 26.95 10.51
CA HIS A 692 0.42 26.77 9.13
C HIS A 692 1.19 28.01 8.61
N PRO A 693 2.27 27.84 7.82
CA PRO A 693 3.06 28.97 7.31
C PRO A 693 2.29 29.87 6.33
N ASP A 694 1.35 29.33 5.55
CA ASP A 694 0.45 30.12 4.68
C ASP A 694 -0.65 30.90 5.42
N ASN A 695 -0.71 30.81 6.75
CA ASN A 695 -1.51 31.80 7.49
C ASN A 695 -0.95 33.19 7.17
N PHE A 696 -1.82 34.21 7.11
CA PHE A 696 -1.40 35.57 6.72
C PHE A 696 -0.28 36.15 7.60
N ARG A 697 -0.04 35.55 8.77
CA ARG A 697 1.06 35.84 9.68
C ARG A 697 1.37 34.64 10.56
N SER A 698 2.64 34.52 10.97
CA SER A 698 3.05 33.66 12.07
C SER A 698 2.29 33.97 13.35
N SER A 699 2.01 32.93 14.15
CA SER A 699 1.34 33.09 15.43
C SER A 699 2.30 33.50 16.54
N TRP A 700 1.87 34.44 17.37
CA TRP A 700 2.40 34.67 18.69
C TRP A 700 1.60 33.89 19.73
N TRP A 701 2.27 33.43 20.78
CA TRP A 701 1.66 32.49 21.71
C TRP A 701 1.14 33.17 22.98
N HIS A 702 -0.16 33.11 23.24
CA HIS A 702 -0.78 33.58 24.49
C HIS A 702 -0.82 32.45 25.51
N ASN A 703 0.36 32.11 26.04
CA ASN A 703 0.51 30.98 26.95
C ASN A 703 0.39 31.40 28.42
N ARG A 704 -0.23 30.55 29.23
CA ARG A 704 -0.41 30.75 30.67
C ARG A 704 -0.13 29.46 31.45
N ASN A 705 0.52 29.61 32.59
CA ASN A 705 0.94 28.48 33.44
C ASN A 705 -0.23 27.69 34.05
N TYR A 706 -1.44 28.24 34.02
CA TYR A 706 -2.67 27.58 34.47
C TYR A 706 -3.38 26.78 33.37
N GLY A 707 -2.73 26.55 32.22
CA GLY A 707 -3.22 25.63 31.19
C GLY A 707 -3.86 26.27 29.97
N LEU A 708 -3.79 27.59 29.79
CA LEU A 708 -4.25 28.24 28.54
C LEU A 708 -3.08 28.34 27.55
N MET A 709 -3.31 27.95 26.30
CA MET A 709 -2.40 28.14 25.17
C MET A 709 -3.22 28.60 23.96
N VAL A 710 -2.80 29.68 23.30
CA VAL A 710 -3.52 30.24 22.14
C VAL A 710 -2.52 30.63 21.06
N ALA A 711 -2.76 30.18 19.83
CA ALA A 711 -2.04 30.62 18.65
C ALA A 711 -2.71 31.88 18.07
N ASN A 712 -2.07 33.04 18.26
CA ASN A 712 -2.61 34.35 17.91
C ASN A 712 -1.79 35.02 16.80
N ALA A 713 -2.32 35.05 15.57
CA ALA A 713 -1.70 35.74 14.43
C ALA A 713 -2.11 37.23 14.29
N PHE A 714 -3.01 37.71 15.15
CA PHE A 714 -3.71 38.98 14.98
C PHE A 714 -3.06 40.10 15.79
N GLY A 715 -3.19 40.06 17.12
CA GLY A 715 -2.86 41.19 18.00
C GLY A 715 -1.37 41.50 18.06
N ARG A 716 -0.93 42.58 17.40
CA ARG A 716 0.46 43.05 17.45
C ARG A 716 0.74 43.81 18.72
N GLU A 717 -0.08 44.82 19.01
CA GLU A 717 0.11 45.64 20.21
C GLU A 717 -0.14 44.81 21.46
N ALA A 718 -1.24 44.03 21.47
CA ALA A 718 -1.62 43.16 22.58
C ALA A 718 -0.53 42.12 22.89
N MET A 719 0.14 41.57 21.87
CA MET A 719 1.23 40.60 22.04
C MET A 719 2.62 41.25 22.20
N LYS A 720 2.70 42.59 22.23
CA LYS A 720 3.94 43.39 22.33
C LYS A 720 4.91 43.20 21.14
N GLN A 721 4.35 43.11 19.94
CA GLN A 721 5.03 42.82 18.67
C GLN A 721 4.94 43.99 17.65
N GLY A 722 4.61 45.18 18.15
CA GLY A 722 4.62 46.43 17.40
C GLY A 722 3.34 47.24 17.58
N ASP A 723 3.09 48.12 16.61
CA ASP A 723 1.90 48.97 16.58
C ASP A 723 0.62 48.16 16.38
N ARG A 724 -0.50 48.76 16.81
CA ARG A 724 -1.85 48.20 16.66
C ARG A 724 -2.11 47.75 15.22
N SER A 725 -2.68 46.56 15.09
CA SER A 725 -2.99 45.93 13.82
C SER A 725 -4.47 45.69 13.62
N ALA A 726 -4.86 45.51 12.36
CA ALA A 726 -6.19 45.06 11.98
C ALA A 726 -6.04 44.22 10.70
N VAL A 727 -6.81 43.14 10.60
CA VAL A 727 -6.78 42.23 9.44
C VAL A 727 -8.17 42.20 8.84
N THR A 728 -8.26 42.42 7.52
CA THR A 728 -9.55 42.54 6.84
C THR A 728 -9.84 41.29 6.01
N ALA A 729 -11.09 40.81 6.01
CA ALA A 729 -11.57 39.70 5.19
C ALA A 729 -12.95 40.01 4.58
N GLY A 730 -13.19 39.72 3.29
CA GLY A 730 -14.46 39.96 2.60
C GLY A 730 -14.35 40.83 1.34
N ASN A 731 -15.48 41.11 0.68
CA ASN A 731 -15.62 41.97 -0.52
C ASN A 731 -14.78 41.61 -1.76
N SER A 732 -14.05 40.49 -1.76
CA SER A 732 -13.49 39.74 -2.91
C SER A 732 -12.41 38.72 -2.48
N GLU A 733 -11.87 38.85 -1.26
CA GLU A 733 -10.84 37.97 -0.71
C GLU A 733 -11.30 37.32 0.60
N SER A 734 -11.20 36.00 0.71
CA SER A 734 -11.48 35.26 1.95
C SER A 734 -10.23 35.20 2.83
N LEU A 735 -10.40 35.28 4.15
CA LEU A 735 -9.31 35.01 5.09
C LEU A 735 -9.29 33.50 5.38
N ARG A 736 -8.13 32.88 5.18
CA ARG A 736 -7.92 31.47 5.47
C ARG A 736 -6.94 31.29 6.61
N MET A 737 -7.32 30.44 7.56
CA MET A 737 -6.47 30.04 8.68
C MET A 737 -6.39 28.52 8.72
N ARG A 738 -5.20 27.98 9.00
CA ARG A 738 -4.95 26.54 9.09
C ARG A 738 -4.10 26.23 10.30
N TYR A 739 -4.50 25.18 11.00
CA TYR A 739 -3.81 24.69 12.18
C TYR A 739 -3.77 23.16 12.17
N GLY A 740 -2.70 22.61 12.74
CA GLY A 740 -2.59 21.22 13.13
C GLY A 740 -2.65 21.10 14.64
N ILE A 741 -3.27 20.05 15.14
CA ILE A 741 -3.37 19.77 16.58
C ILE A 741 -3.00 18.31 16.79
N TYR A 742 -1.89 18.07 17.50
CA TYR A 742 -1.42 16.74 17.84
C TYR A 742 -1.58 16.49 19.34
N PHE A 743 -2.48 15.59 19.73
CA PHE A 743 -2.63 15.18 21.13
C PHE A 743 -2.11 13.76 21.32
N HIS A 744 -1.17 13.60 22.25
CA HIS A 744 -0.23 12.49 22.29
C HIS A 744 -0.03 11.94 23.72
N SER A 745 0.34 10.66 23.81
CA SER A 745 0.85 10.03 25.04
C SER A 745 1.99 9.07 24.72
N ARG A 746 3.02 9.02 25.57
CA ARG A 746 4.13 8.05 25.48
C ARG A 746 4.71 7.77 26.88
N GLU A 747 5.53 6.74 27.00
CA GLU A 747 6.30 6.49 28.24
C GLU A 747 7.30 7.62 28.51
N GLU A 748 7.95 8.10 27.46
CA GLU A 748 8.91 9.20 27.52
C GLU A 748 8.34 10.51 26.97
N GLN A 749 8.98 11.61 27.34
CA GLN A 749 8.62 12.93 26.85
C GLN A 749 8.73 13.02 25.32
N VAL A 750 7.74 13.64 24.67
CA VAL A 750 7.81 13.90 23.23
C VAL A 750 9.04 14.73 22.91
N ASN A 751 9.83 14.20 21.98
CA ASN A 751 11.00 14.86 21.46
C ASN A 751 10.59 16.04 20.55
N PRO A 752 11.11 17.27 20.76
CA PRO A 752 10.97 18.38 19.82
C PRO A 752 11.20 18.01 18.35
N GLU A 753 12.18 17.16 18.04
CA GLU A 753 12.47 16.75 16.66
C GLU A 753 11.29 16.01 16.00
N LEU A 754 10.50 15.25 16.78
CA LEU A 754 9.27 14.63 16.25
C LEU A 754 8.20 15.68 15.94
N LEU A 755 8.10 16.73 16.76
CA LEU A 755 7.15 17.81 16.51
C LEU A 755 7.55 18.61 15.26
N ASP A 756 8.84 18.85 15.06
CA ASP A 756 9.37 19.43 13.81
C ASP A 756 9.05 18.54 12.60
N GLN A 757 9.24 17.22 12.71
CA GLN A 757 8.88 16.28 11.65
C GLN A 757 7.38 16.28 11.35
N ILE A 758 6.51 16.26 12.38
CA ILE A 758 5.06 16.34 12.19
C ILE A 758 4.68 17.66 11.53
N TYR A 759 5.33 18.76 11.90
CA TYR A 759 5.13 20.05 11.26
C TYR A 759 5.48 20.00 9.78
N GLU A 760 6.66 19.49 9.41
CA GLU A 760 7.09 19.37 8.01
C GLU A 760 6.18 18.44 7.20
N GLU A 761 5.86 17.25 7.72
CA GLU A 761 5.12 16.22 6.98
C GLU A 761 3.62 16.53 6.86
N LYS A 762 3.02 17.13 7.89
CA LYS A 762 1.57 17.32 7.95
C LYS A 762 1.17 18.74 7.63
N MET A 763 1.88 19.75 8.14
CA MET A 763 1.48 21.13 7.91
C MET A 763 1.86 21.61 6.52
N LEU A 764 3.05 21.30 6.00
CA LEU A 764 3.45 21.78 4.67
C LEU A 764 2.69 21.12 3.52
N ASN A 765 2.01 20.00 3.79
CA ASN A 765 1.21 19.24 2.82
C ASN A 765 -0.32 19.48 2.97
N LEU A 766 -0.74 20.31 3.94
CA LEU A 766 -2.15 20.67 4.21
C LEU A 766 -2.59 21.85 3.34
#